data_AF-A0A944X800-F1
#
_entry.id   AF-A0A944X800-F1
#
_cell.length_a   1.000
_cell.length_b   1.000
_cell.length_c   1.000
_cell.angle_alpha   90.00
_cell.angle_beta   90.00
_cell.angle_gamma   90.00
#
_symmetry.space_group_name_H-M   'P 1'
#
loop_
_entity.id
_entity.type
_entity.pdbx_description
1 polymer ?
#
loop_
_entity_poly.entity_id
_entity_poly.type
_entity_poly.pdbx_seq_one_letter_code
_entity_poly.pdbx_strand_id
1 'polypeptide(L)'
;MNTPEAQRVFTFRAILTGSVLSLVIACGAPYANMVIRGSYMALDFSTPGAIFLLFLLVGPLNFIAGCLHPRLPLRRGEFLVVFVMMITASAIPTMGLSEYLLTQTTGMQYYATPENDWANLIGPHVPEWLVPQSQLAIKWFYEGLPAGTPLPWREWVAPLCYWSILVASLYLVMISSMVILRRQWVEKERLIFPLVQVPLAMVQDTEDGKRAFLRNPFMWAGFALPLIATSLTALHAYYNFVPLVQQMTSIPVFRNAFGLIIRLSFPMVGFSFLINLDIAFSLWFFSLLNTFLRGGLALLGIASDQRLGIYGAAPIPIQAHQGQGALFVLVLFGLWLARGHLRQVWRKAVYGDESVDDSREIMSYRSAVLSLAGGYVTLVVWLTLSGLDLWAAILMLSLAFLIFVGLTRIVAESGVAAAASPLIAAATLVSATGSQVLGPSGMVGLAYAHVWSADIRTFVMASCAHSLKLSEHMGRNVRPLFWVLLLAILLSLVSSICTILYLAYEYGGINLNSWFFDGGTRAPFEFIAQKLNTPTGPSLEGWVNTALGAGFMTLLMAARHRLLWWPLHPVGYPISMVWLMDQLWFSIFLAWLFKLVIIKYGGPRGYARARPFFLGLIAGQYVTAALWLVIDGFTGMTDNLVFWI
;
A
#
# COMPACT_ATOMS: atom_id res chain seq x y z
N MET A 1 -40.09 5.36 -18.00
CA MET A 1 -38.63 5.48 -18.22
C MET A 1 -38.04 4.09 -18.15
N ASN A 2 -37.71 3.51 -19.30
CA ASN A 2 -37.16 2.17 -19.41
C ASN A 2 -35.79 2.14 -18.72
N THR A 3 -35.67 1.37 -17.64
CA THR A 3 -34.38 1.03 -17.05
C THR A 3 -33.51 0.40 -18.15
N PRO A 4 -32.33 0.93 -18.49
CA PRO A 4 -31.44 0.25 -19.41
C PRO A 4 -31.20 -1.15 -18.85
N GLU A 5 -31.34 -2.17 -19.69
CA GLU A 5 -31.04 -3.56 -19.37
C GLU A 5 -29.81 -3.62 -18.46
N ALA A 6 -29.85 -4.41 -17.39
CA ALA A 6 -28.71 -4.66 -16.53
C ALA A 6 -27.60 -5.34 -17.35
N GLN A 7 -26.84 -4.54 -18.09
CA GLN A 7 -25.80 -5.01 -18.99
C GLN A 7 -24.79 -5.78 -18.15
N ARG A 8 -24.44 -6.99 -18.60
CA ARG A 8 -23.43 -7.80 -17.92
C ARG A 8 -22.11 -7.04 -17.90
N VAL A 9 -21.70 -6.61 -16.71
CA VAL A 9 -20.45 -5.90 -16.47
C VAL A 9 -19.24 -6.84 -16.54
N PHE A 10 -19.42 -8.10 -16.13
CA PHE A 10 -18.43 -9.17 -16.22
C PHE A 10 -18.51 -9.87 -17.57
N THR A 11 -17.84 -9.31 -18.57
CA THR A 11 -17.72 -9.91 -19.91
C THR A 11 -16.37 -10.62 -20.07
N PHE A 12 -16.30 -11.59 -20.97
CA PHE A 12 -15.04 -12.27 -21.30
C PHE A 12 -13.96 -11.27 -21.76
N ARG A 13 -14.35 -10.24 -22.52
CA ARG A 13 -13.41 -9.21 -23.01
C ARG A 13 -12.85 -8.37 -21.88
N ALA A 14 -13.68 -7.94 -20.94
CA ALA A 14 -13.23 -7.20 -19.76
C ALA A 14 -12.24 -8.03 -18.92
N ILE A 15 -12.56 -9.30 -18.69
CA ILE A 15 -11.69 -10.20 -17.92
C ILE A 15 -10.38 -10.47 -18.66
N LEU A 16 -10.42 -10.69 -19.98
CA LEU A 16 -9.23 -10.91 -20.80
C LEU A 16 -8.33 -9.67 -20.82
N THR A 17 -8.89 -8.49 -21.10
CA THR A 17 -8.15 -7.22 -21.08
C THR A 17 -7.57 -6.96 -19.69
N GLY A 18 -8.35 -7.16 -18.62
CA GLY A 18 -7.88 -7.02 -17.25
C GLY A 18 -6.77 -8.00 -16.90
N SER A 19 -6.83 -9.24 -17.39
CA SER A 19 -5.78 -10.26 -17.19
C SER A 19 -4.49 -9.85 -17.88
N VAL A 20 -4.55 -9.43 -19.14
CA VAL A 20 -3.37 -8.97 -19.90
C VAL A 20 -2.74 -7.75 -19.24
N LEU A 21 -3.54 -6.74 -18.86
CA LEU A 21 -2.99 -5.54 -18.21
C LEU A 21 -2.46 -5.83 -16.79
N SER A 22 -3.05 -6.79 -16.07
CA SER A 22 -2.52 -7.26 -14.79
C SER A 22 -1.14 -7.92 -14.96
N LEU A 23 -0.96 -8.73 -16.00
CA LEU A 23 0.35 -9.30 -16.35
C LEU A 23 1.36 -8.22 -16.73
N VAL A 24 0.95 -7.22 -17.52
CA VAL A 24 1.81 -6.08 -17.87
C VAL A 24 2.29 -5.33 -16.62
N ILE A 25 1.41 -5.09 -15.64
CA ILE A 25 1.80 -4.47 -14.37
C ILE A 25 2.73 -5.38 -13.58
N ALA A 26 2.40 -6.67 -13.49
CA ALA A 26 3.12 -7.61 -12.65
C ALA A 26 4.54 -7.94 -13.15
N CYS A 27 4.77 -7.93 -14.46
CA CYS A 27 6.11 -8.03 -15.04
C CYS A 27 6.79 -6.65 -15.14
N GLY A 28 6.03 -5.63 -15.54
CA GLY A 28 6.55 -4.30 -15.82
C GLY A 28 6.99 -3.53 -14.58
N ALA A 29 6.30 -3.70 -13.43
CA ALA A 29 6.68 -3.01 -12.20
C ALA A 29 8.04 -3.49 -11.65
N PRO A 30 8.32 -4.80 -11.52
CA PRO A 30 9.67 -5.27 -11.18
C PRO A 30 10.73 -4.84 -12.21
N TYR A 31 10.44 -4.95 -13.51
CA TYR A 31 11.40 -4.51 -14.54
C TYR A 31 11.74 -3.02 -14.43
N ALA A 32 10.72 -2.17 -14.25
CA ALA A 32 10.88 -0.73 -14.05
C ALA A 32 11.69 -0.38 -12.80
N ASN A 33 11.46 -1.11 -11.72
CA ASN A 33 12.10 -0.87 -10.44
C ASN A 33 13.54 -1.41 -10.38
N MET A 34 13.75 -2.61 -10.91
CA MET A 34 15.00 -3.37 -10.77
C MET A 34 15.99 -3.06 -11.89
N VAL A 35 15.53 -2.98 -13.14
CA VAL A 35 16.41 -2.82 -14.32
C VAL A 35 16.50 -1.35 -14.73
N ILE A 36 15.36 -0.71 -14.99
CA ILE A 36 15.36 0.71 -15.39
C ILE A 36 15.74 1.61 -14.20
N ARG A 37 15.41 1.18 -12.97
CA ARG A 37 15.54 1.99 -11.74
C ARG A 37 14.87 3.36 -11.90
N GLY A 38 13.75 3.36 -12.64
CA GLY A 38 12.99 4.55 -12.99
C GLY A 38 11.88 4.86 -12.00
N SER A 39 10.88 5.61 -12.44
CA SER A 39 9.73 5.99 -11.61
C SER A 39 8.90 4.81 -11.13
N TYR A 40 8.53 4.82 -9.86
CA TYR A 40 7.77 3.75 -9.23
C TYR A 40 6.28 3.77 -9.64
N MET A 41 5.80 2.68 -10.26
CA MET A 41 4.43 2.61 -10.80
C MET A 41 3.44 1.80 -9.96
N ALA A 42 3.92 1.02 -8.97
CA ALA A 42 3.09 0.11 -8.19
C ALA A 42 3.50 0.04 -6.70
N LEU A 43 4.13 1.12 -6.19
CA LEU A 43 4.79 1.11 -4.88
C LEU A 43 3.86 1.51 -3.72
N ASP A 44 2.84 2.33 -3.99
CA ASP A 44 1.88 2.83 -2.99
C ASP A 44 0.42 2.57 -3.40
N PHE A 45 -0.52 2.83 -2.48
CA PHE A 45 -1.98 2.66 -2.69
C PHE A 45 -2.55 3.45 -3.87
N SER A 46 -1.87 4.50 -4.34
CA SER A 46 -2.30 5.28 -5.50
C SER A 46 -2.28 4.52 -6.83
N THR A 47 -1.48 3.46 -6.93
CA THR A 47 -1.36 2.61 -8.14
C THR A 47 -1.17 3.40 -9.47
N PRO A 48 -0.10 4.23 -9.62
CA PRO A 48 0.12 5.06 -10.80
C PRO A 48 0.03 4.29 -12.13
N GLY A 49 0.59 3.07 -12.19
CA GLY A 49 0.57 2.21 -13.37
C GLY A 49 -0.84 1.81 -13.80
N ALA A 50 -1.72 1.48 -12.84
CA ALA A 50 -3.12 1.17 -13.13
C ALA A 50 -3.88 2.39 -13.67
N ILE A 51 -3.62 3.58 -13.14
CA ILE A 51 -4.24 4.83 -13.61
C ILE A 51 -3.74 5.19 -15.01
N PHE A 52 -2.44 5.04 -15.28
CA PHE A 52 -1.87 5.25 -16.61
C PHE A 52 -2.48 4.30 -17.66
N LEU A 53 -2.50 3.00 -17.37
CA LEU A 53 -3.08 2.01 -18.29
C LEU A 53 -4.58 2.23 -18.48
N LEU A 54 -5.30 2.64 -17.44
CA LEU A 54 -6.71 3.03 -17.58
C LEU A 54 -6.86 4.27 -18.48
N PHE A 55 -6.01 5.28 -18.33
CA PHE A 55 -6.03 6.48 -19.16
C PHE A 55 -5.82 6.14 -20.64
N LEU A 56 -4.83 5.30 -20.96
CA LEU A 56 -4.59 4.80 -22.31
C LEU A 56 -5.78 3.99 -22.84
N LEU A 57 -6.34 3.13 -21.99
CA LEU A 57 -7.46 2.28 -22.36
C LEU A 57 -8.71 3.13 -22.66
N VAL A 58 -9.05 4.09 -21.80
CA VAL A 58 -10.25 4.94 -21.94
C VAL A 58 -10.13 5.94 -23.08
N GLY A 59 -8.93 6.49 -23.30
CA GLY A 59 -8.66 7.50 -24.32
C GLY A 59 -8.27 6.90 -25.67
N PRO A 60 -6.97 6.84 -26.00
CA PRO A 60 -6.49 6.50 -27.34
C PRO A 60 -6.90 5.09 -27.78
N LEU A 61 -6.79 4.07 -26.92
CA LEU A 61 -7.06 2.69 -27.32
C LEU A 61 -8.54 2.45 -27.60
N ASN A 62 -9.45 2.99 -26.78
CA ASN A 62 -10.88 2.87 -27.03
C ASN A 62 -11.34 3.67 -28.26
N PHE A 63 -10.70 4.81 -28.53
CA PHE A 63 -10.93 5.56 -29.76
C PHE A 63 -10.52 4.76 -30.99
N ILE A 64 -9.31 4.21 -31.00
CA ILE A 64 -8.80 3.34 -32.09
C ILE A 64 -9.72 2.12 -32.27
N ALA A 65 -10.11 1.46 -31.18
CA ALA A 65 -11.04 0.33 -31.22
C ALA A 65 -12.39 0.71 -31.85
N GLY A 66 -12.90 1.91 -31.56
CA GLY A 66 -14.13 2.43 -32.15
C GLY A 66 -14.01 2.71 -33.66
N CYS A 67 -12.85 3.18 -34.11
CA CYS A 67 -12.55 3.36 -35.53
C CYS A 67 -12.45 2.01 -36.27
N LEU A 68 -11.92 0.98 -35.61
CA LEU A 68 -11.79 -0.37 -36.19
C LEU A 68 -13.14 -1.09 -36.28
N HIS A 69 -13.91 -1.11 -35.20
CA HIS A 69 -15.23 -1.76 -35.20
C HIS A 69 -16.14 -1.26 -34.06
N PRO A 70 -17.43 -0.92 -34.31
CA PRO A 70 -18.34 -0.34 -33.31
C PRO A 70 -18.60 -1.17 -32.05
N ARG A 71 -18.33 -2.48 -32.09
CA ARG A 71 -18.51 -3.40 -30.94
C ARG A 71 -17.26 -3.63 -30.11
N LEU A 72 -16.10 -3.13 -30.51
CA LEU A 72 -14.84 -3.31 -29.77
C LEU A 72 -14.67 -2.36 -28.57
N PRO A 73 -15.20 -1.11 -28.58
CA PRO A 73 -15.09 -0.22 -27.44
C PRO A 73 -15.63 -0.84 -26.15
N LEU A 74 -14.86 -0.72 -25.08
CA LEU A 74 -15.28 -1.16 -23.76
C LEU A 74 -16.33 -0.21 -23.18
N ARG A 75 -17.23 -0.77 -22.39
CA ARG A 75 -18.28 -0.03 -21.69
C ARG A 75 -17.81 0.39 -20.31
N ARG A 76 -18.52 1.35 -19.70
CA ARG A 76 -18.22 1.86 -18.35
C ARG A 76 -18.01 0.75 -17.32
N GLY A 77 -18.91 -0.24 -17.27
CA GLY A 77 -18.77 -1.36 -16.36
C GLY A 77 -17.53 -2.21 -16.62
N GLU A 78 -17.23 -2.49 -17.90
CA GLU A 78 -16.06 -3.28 -18.30
C GLU A 78 -14.75 -2.59 -17.91
N PHE A 79 -14.65 -1.26 -18.08
CA PHE A 79 -13.50 -0.48 -17.60
C PHE A 79 -13.29 -0.62 -16.08
N LEU A 80 -14.37 -0.63 -15.30
CA LEU A 80 -14.27 -0.79 -13.85
C LEU A 80 -13.78 -2.19 -13.48
N VAL A 81 -14.19 -3.24 -14.19
CA VAL A 81 -13.69 -4.61 -13.97
C VAL A 81 -12.20 -4.67 -14.28
N VAL A 82 -11.78 -4.13 -15.42
CA VAL A 82 -10.37 -4.05 -15.82
C VAL A 82 -9.55 -3.28 -14.77
N PHE A 83 -10.04 -2.14 -14.31
CA PHE A 83 -9.36 -1.34 -13.30
C PHE A 83 -9.23 -2.05 -11.96
N VAL A 84 -10.29 -2.74 -11.50
CA VAL A 84 -10.24 -3.57 -10.29
C VAL A 84 -9.15 -4.64 -10.38
N MET A 85 -9.03 -5.32 -11.53
CA MET A 85 -7.95 -6.28 -11.75
C MET A 85 -6.58 -5.61 -11.64
N MET A 86 -6.38 -4.47 -12.29
CA MET A 86 -5.11 -3.75 -12.29
C MET A 86 -4.69 -3.25 -10.90
N ILE A 87 -5.58 -2.64 -10.11
CA ILE A 87 -5.22 -2.16 -8.75
C ILE A 87 -4.95 -3.31 -7.78
N THR A 88 -5.61 -4.45 -7.99
CA THR A 88 -5.36 -5.66 -7.21
C THR A 88 -4.00 -6.26 -7.59
N ALA A 89 -3.71 -6.34 -8.90
CA ALA A 89 -2.44 -6.80 -9.41
C ALA A 89 -1.27 -5.91 -8.98
N SER A 90 -1.47 -4.60 -8.87
CA SER A 90 -0.44 -3.63 -8.46
C SER A 90 0.02 -3.81 -7.01
N ALA A 91 -0.78 -4.44 -6.16
CA ALA A 91 -0.52 -4.55 -4.72
C ALA A 91 0.42 -5.71 -4.32
N ILE A 92 1.02 -6.42 -5.28
CA ILE A 92 1.77 -7.66 -5.06
C ILE A 92 3.25 -7.56 -5.50
N PRO A 93 3.61 -7.02 -6.68
CA PRO A 93 4.95 -7.19 -7.24
C PRO A 93 6.07 -6.53 -6.44
N THR A 94 5.81 -5.34 -5.87
CA THR A 94 6.86 -4.52 -5.24
C THR A 94 6.81 -4.58 -3.71
N MET A 95 6.52 -3.46 -3.03
CA MET A 95 6.40 -3.33 -1.57
C MET A 95 5.33 -4.24 -0.95
N GLY A 96 4.42 -4.79 -1.77
CA GLY A 96 3.32 -5.60 -1.28
C GLY A 96 3.69 -7.04 -0.95
N LEU A 97 4.61 -7.66 -1.71
CA LEU A 97 5.04 -9.04 -1.44
C LEU A 97 6.29 -9.49 -2.23
N SER A 98 6.24 -9.54 -3.57
CA SER A 98 7.10 -10.44 -4.36
C SER A 98 8.59 -10.07 -4.33
N GLU A 99 8.93 -8.78 -4.42
CA GLU A 99 10.32 -8.32 -4.28
C GLU A 99 10.87 -8.65 -2.89
N TYR A 100 10.08 -8.46 -1.82
CA TYR A 100 10.50 -8.85 -0.47
C TYR A 100 10.59 -10.36 -0.27
N LEU A 101 9.62 -11.11 -0.79
CA LEU A 101 9.55 -12.56 -0.63
C LEU A 101 10.83 -13.24 -1.13
N LEU A 102 11.26 -12.91 -2.35
CA LEU A 102 12.42 -13.55 -2.96
C LEU A 102 13.72 -13.11 -2.32
N THR A 103 13.88 -11.82 -1.99
CA THR A 103 15.15 -11.33 -1.47
C THR A 103 15.32 -11.63 0.03
N GLN A 104 14.27 -11.53 0.84
CA GLN A 104 14.36 -11.83 2.28
C GLN A 104 14.42 -13.34 2.57
N THR A 105 13.89 -14.20 1.70
CA THR A 105 14.04 -15.66 1.89
C THR A 105 15.49 -16.10 1.80
N THR A 106 16.28 -15.52 0.90
CA THR A 106 17.70 -15.86 0.71
C THR A 106 18.67 -14.94 1.43
N GLY A 107 18.20 -13.79 1.94
CA GLY A 107 19.03 -12.72 2.48
C GLY A 107 19.95 -13.13 3.61
N MET A 108 19.45 -13.93 4.57
CA MET A 108 20.25 -14.43 5.69
C MET A 108 21.47 -15.21 5.20
N GLN A 109 21.27 -16.16 4.28
CA GLN A 109 22.32 -17.07 3.80
C GLN A 109 23.35 -16.33 2.94
N TYR A 110 22.91 -15.36 2.14
CA TYR A 110 23.80 -14.61 1.26
C TYR A 110 24.65 -13.59 2.00
N TYR A 111 24.06 -12.85 2.94
CA TYR A 111 24.75 -11.79 3.69
C TYR A 111 25.42 -12.28 4.99
N ALA A 112 25.43 -13.57 5.26
CA ALA A 112 26.16 -14.13 6.40
C ALA A 112 27.68 -13.95 6.21
N THR A 113 28.33 -13.26 7.14
CA THR A 113 29.78 -13.07 7.15
C THR A 113 30.36 -13.48 8.50
N PRO A 114 31.67 -13.75 8.60
CA PRO A 114 32.31 -14.03 9.89
C PRO A 114 32.15 -12.88 10.90
N GLU A 115 32.05 -11.63 10.45
CA GLU A 115 31.93 -10.46 11.32
C GLU A 115 30.53 -10.29 11.93
N ASN A 116 29.48 -10.67 11.19
CA ASN A 116 28.10 -10.60 11.69
C ASN A 116 27.63 -11.89 12.38
N ASP A 117 28.35 -12.99 12.17
CA ASP A 117 28.13 -14.32 12.74
C ASP A 117 26.73 -14.90 12.49
N TRP A 118 26.04 -14.45 11.43
CA TRP A 118 24.66 -14.90 11.16
C TRP A 118 24.55 -16.40 10.89
N ALA A 119 25.59 -17.00 10.32
CA ALA A 119 25.61 -18.45 10.05
C ALA A 119 25.46 -19.28 11.34
N ASN A 120 26.01 -18.83 12.47
CA ASN A 120 25.91 -19.51 13.75
C ASN A 120 24.75 -18.98 14.60
N LEU A 121 24.47 -17.67 14.53
CA LEU A 121 23.46 -17.01 15.35
C LEU A 121 22.02 -17.25 14.84
N ILE A 122 21.82 -17.24 13.53
CA ILE A 122 20.50 -17.31 12.88
C ILE A 122 20.34 -18.66 12.15
N GLY A 123 21.38 -19.09 11.42
CA GLY A 123 21.38 -20.30 10.59
C GLY A 123 20.74 -21.54 11.21
N PRO A 124 21.11 -21.96 12.45
CA PRO A 124 20.58 -23.17 13.07
C PRO A 124 19.08 -23.16 13.35
N HIS A 125 18.45 -21.98 13.31
CA HIS A 125 17.04 -21.80 13.62
C HIS A 125 16.18 -21.58 12.37
N VAL A 126 16.76 -21.56 11.17
CA VAL A 126 16.01 -21.41 9.91
C VAL A 126 15.42 -22.75 9.48
N PRO A 127 14.08 -22.86 9.32
CA PRO A 127 13.47 -24.07 8.82
C PRO A 127 13.84 -24.33 7.35
N GLU A 128 14.28 -25.55 7.04
CA GLU A 128 14.78 -25.91 5.70
C GLU A 128 13.73 -25.73 4.58
N TRP A 129 12.44 -25.89 4.90
CA TRP A 129 11.36 -25.78 3.93
C TRP A 129 11.05 -24.33 3.50
N LEU A 130 11.55 -23.34 4.25
CA LEU A 130 11.19 -21.93 4.07
C LEU A 130 12.09 -21.22 3.06
N VAL A 131 13.30 -21.74 2.83
CA VAL A 131 14.35 -21.12 2.01
C VAL A 131 14.98 -22.12 1.05
N PRO A 132 15.50 -21.67 -0.12
CA PRO A 132 16.36 -22.50 -0.96
C PRO A 132 17.59 -23.01 -0.19
N GLN A 133 18.01 -24.25 -0.48
CA GLN A 133 19.14 -24.87 0.24
C GLN A 133 20.47 -24.79 -0.53
N SER A 134 20.42 -24.68 -1.86
CA SER A 134 21.61 -24.59 -2.69
C SER A 134 22.31 -23.23 -2.53
N GLN A 135 23.46 -23.23 -1.86
CA GLN A 135 24.33 -22.04 -1.73
C GLN A 135 24.69 -21.44 -3.09
N LEU A 136 24.90 -22.29 -4.10
CA LEU A 136 25.25 -21.85 -5.45
C LEU A 136 24.07 -21.14 -6.12
N ALA A 137 22.85 -21.67 -5.97
CA ALA A 137 21.65 -21.04 -6.51
C ALA A 137 21.38 -19.68 -5.84
N ILE A 138 21.62 -19.58 -4.53
CA ILE A 138 21.51 -18.31 -3.79
C ILE A 138 22.59 -17.32 -4.27
N LYS A 139 23.85 -17.77 -4.36
CA LYS A 139 24.95 -16.93 -4.85
C LYS A 139 24.65 -16.35 -6.25
N TRP A 140 24.23 -17.20 -7.19
CA TRP A 140 23.85 -16.78 -8.54
C TRP A 140 22.63 -15.86 -8.57
N PHE A 141 21.72 -15.94 -7.60
CA PHE A 141 20.58 -15.03 -7.51
C PHE A 141 21.03 -13.58 -7.22
N TYR A 142 22.12 -13.39 -6.46
CA TYR A 142 22.66 -12.07 -6.14
C TYR A 142 23.79 -11.61 -7.07
N GLU A 143 24.65 -12.52 -7.51
CA GLU A 143 25.85 -12.22 -8.31
C GLU A 143 25.64 -12.40 -9.83
N GLY A 144 24.57 -13.08 -10.23
CA GLY A 144 24.28 -13.41 -11.62
C GLY A 144 24.65 -14.85 -11.99
N LEU A 145 23.95 -15.37 -12.99
CA LEU A 145 24.05 -16.73 -13.48
C LEU A 145 25.16 -16.85 -14.54
N PRO A 146 26.03 -17.88 -14.49
CA PRO A 146 27.03 -18.09 -15.53
C PRO A 146 26.40 -18.34 -16.91
N ALA A 147 27.02 -17.77 -17.94
CA ALA A 147 26.53 -17.90 -19.31
C ALA A 147 26.35 -19.37 -19.74
N GLY A 148 25.20 -19.69 -20.33
CA GLY A 148 24.87 -21.03 -20.81
C GLY A 148 24.35 -22.01 -19.75
N THR A 149 24.23 -21.59 -18.48
CA THR A 149 23.57 -22.41 -17.46
C THR A 149 22.07 -22.12 -17.40
N PRO A 150 21.21 -23.15 -17.23
CA PRO A 150 19.77 -22.93 -17.11
C PRO A 150 19.41 -22.43 -15.70
N LEU A 151 18.32 -21.66 -15.61
CA LEU A 151 17.82 -21.14 -14.34
C LEU A 151 17.49 -22.30 -13.36
N PRO A 152 17.97 -22.28 -12.11
CA PRO A 152 17.81 -23.39 -11.16
C PRO A 152 16.40 -23.44 -10.52
N TRP A 153 15.34 -23.57 -11.32
CA TRP A 153 13.94 -23.57 -10.87
C TRP A 153 13.65 -24.58 -9.76
N ARG A 154 14.29 -25.76 -9.80
CA ARG A 154 14.06 -26.85 -8.85
C ARG A 154 14.31 -26.43 -7.40
N GLU A 155 15.27 -25.54 -7.17
CA GLU A 155 15.64 -25.06 -5.83
C GLU A 155 14.59 -24.12 -5.23
N TRP A 156 13.77 -23.49 -6.07
CA TRP A 156 12.78 -22.50 -5.66
C TRP A 156 11.36 -23.07 -5.54
N VAL A 157 11.01 -24.12 -6.30
CA VAL A 157 9.64 -24.64 -6.35
C VAL A 157 9.13 -25.02 -4.96
N ALA A 158 9.91 -25.79 -4.18
CA ALA A 158 9.45 -26.25 -2.88
C ALA A 158 9.23 -25.09 -1.87
N PRO A 159 10.20 -24.18 -1.62
CA PRO A 159 9.95 -23.00 -0.78
C PRO A 159 8.76 -22.17 -1.26
N LEU A 160 8.67 -21.89 -2.56
CA LEU A 160 7.57 -21.08 -3.12
C LEU A 160 6.20 -21.74 -2.94
N CYS A 161 6.11 -23.07 -3.01
CA CYS A 161 4.87 -23.78 -2.70
C CYS A 161 4.44 -23.57 -1.24
N TYR A 162 5.34 -23.67 -0.27
CA TYR A 162 5.02 -23.43 1.14
C TYR A 162 4.65 -21.96 1.41
N TRP A 163 5.35 -21.02 0.78
CA TRP A 163 5.00 -19.61 0.83
C TRP A 163 3.65 -19.31 0.18
N SER A 164 3.29 -20.01 -0.90
CA SER A 164 2.00 -19.82 -1.58
C SER A 164 0.81 -20.17 -0.67
N ILE A 165 0.97 -21.13 0.24
CA ILE A 165 -0.06 -21.48 1.24
C ILE A 165 -0.30 -20.30 2.19
N LEU A 166 0.79 -19.69 2.69
CA LEU A 166 0.70 -18.50 3.53
C LEU A 166 0.06 -17.33 2.77
N VAL A 167 0.54 -17.04 1.57
CA VAL A 167 0.09 -15.89 0.77
C VAL A 167 -1.39 -16.03 0.37
N ALA A 168 -1.81 -17.21 -0.08
CA ALA A 168 -3.20 -17.48 -0.41
C ALA A 168 -4.11 -17.32 0.82
N SER A 169 -3.68 -17.83 1.98
CA SER A 169 -4.42 -17.70 3.24
C SER A 169 -4.50 -16.24 3.69
N LEU A 170 -3.38 -15.51 3.63
CA LEU A 170 -3.28 -14.09 3.98
C LEU A 170 -4.26 -13.25 3.15
N TYR A 171 -4.23 -13.41 1.83
CA TYR A 171 -5.10 -12.65 0.93
C TYR A 171 -6.56 -13.05 1.07
N LEU A 172 -6.86 -14.32 1.33
CA LEU A 172 -8.22 -14.76 1.63
C LEU A 172 -8.76 -14.12 2.91
N VAL A 173 -7.96 -14.00 3.96
CA VAL A 173 -8.34 -13.32 5.21
C VAL A 173 -8.54 -11.82 4.97
N MET A 174 -7.66 -11.18 4.19
CA MET A 174 -7.79 -9.76 3.81
C MET A 174 -9.10 -9.50 3.03
N ILE A 175 -9.40 -10.30 2.00
CA ILE A 175 -10.63 -10.19 1.21
C ILE A 175 -11.86 -10.43 2.10
N SER A 176 -11.85 -11.50 2.90
CA SER A 176 -12.98 -11.86 3.76
C SER A 176 -13.28 -10.77 4.79
N SER A 177 -12.23 -10.19 5.39
CA SER A 177 -12.34 -9.06 6.31
C SER A 177 -12.97 -7.84 5.64
N MET A 178 -12.59 -7.55 4.38
CA MET A 178 -13.18 -6.46 3.61
C MET A 178 -14.64 -6.70 3.23
N VAL A 179 -15.03 -7.94 2.90
CA VAL A 179 -16.44 -8.29 2.70
C VAL A 179 -17.27 -8.02 3.95
N ILE A 180 -16.77 -8.40 5.13
CA ILE A 180 -17.46 -8.19 6.41
C ILE A 180 -17.61 -6.70 6.73
N LEU A 181 -16.55 -5.91 6.52
CA LEU A 181 -16.50 -4.49 6.89
C LEU A 181 -17.10 -3.55 5.83
N ARG A 182 -17.22 -3.98 4.57
CA ARG A 182 -17.68 -3.13 3.46
C ARG A 182 -18.98 -2.41 3.78
N ARG A 183 -20.03 -3.11 4.19
CA ARG A 183 -21.34 -2.49 4.41
C ARG A 183 -21.29 -1.42 5.51
N GLN A 184 -20.51 -1.66 6.55
CA GLN A 184 -20.27 -0.69 7.61
C GLN A 184 -19.57 0.56 7.06
N TRP A 185 -18.49 0.41 6.31
CA TRP A 185 -17.68 1.53 5.82
C TRP A 185 -18.32 2.30 4.66
N VAL A 186 -18.92 1.59 3.72
CA VAL A 186 -19.46 2.15 2.48
C VAL A 186 -20.88 2.70 2.66
N GLU A 187 -21.77 1.94 3.31
CA GLU A 187 -23.20 2.33 3.41
C GLU A 187 -23.51 3.13 4.69
N LYS A 188 -22.99 2.68 5.84
CA LYS A 188 -23.32 3.27 7.16
C LYS A 188 -22.43 4.47 7.48
N GLU A 189 -21.11 4.31 7.38
CA GLU A 189 -20.14 5.38 7.67
C GLU A 189 -19.85 6.28 6.46
N ARG A 190 -20.18 5.83 5.24
CA ARG A 190 -20.03 6.58 3.98
C ARG A 190 -18.63 7.19 3.81
N LEU A 191 -17.60 6.37 3.99
CA LEU A 191 -16.22 6.80 3.72
C LEU A 191 -16.08 7.31 2.28
N ILE A 192 -15.15 8.25 2.06
CA ILE A 192 -15.07 9.06 0.83
C ILE A 192 -14.45 8.28 -0.35
N PHE A 193 -13.46 7.41 -0.08
CA PHE A 193 -12.63 6.72 -1.07
C PHE A 193 -12.06 7.63 -2.18
N PRO A 194 -11.22 8.62 -1.84
CA PRO A 194 -10.70 9.61 -2.80
C PRO A 194 -9.95 9.00 -3.99
N LEU A 195 -9.17 7.93 -3.76
CA LEU A 195 -8.39 7.23 -4.78
C LEU A 195 -9.28 6.65 -5.91
N VAL A 196 -10.53 6.33 -5.61
CA VAL A 196 -11.50 5.78 -6.56
C VAL A 196 -12.14 6.87 -7.44
N GLN A 197 -12.01 8.14 -7.07
CA GLN A 197 -12.66 9.22 -7.81
C GLN A 197 -12.05 9.48 -9.18
N VAL A 198 -10.73 9.33 -9.32
CA VAL A 198 -10.03 9.49 -10.60
C VAL A 198 -10.51 8.48 -11.65
N PRO A 199 -10.47 7.16 -11.40
CA PRO A 199 -10.95 6.18 -12.37
C PRO A 199 -12.45 6.34 -12.66
N LEU A 200 -13.28 6.65 -11.64
CA LEU A 200 -14.70 6.92 -11.84
C LEU A 200 -14.95 8.13 -12.75
N ALA A 201 -14.16 9.20 -12.61
CA ALA A 201 -14.27 10.37 -13.46
C ALA A 201 -13.85 10.05 -14.91
N MET A 202 -12.77 9.29 -15.10
CA MET A 202 -12.31 8.88 -16.44
C MET A 202 -13.36 8.07 -17.20
N VAL A 203 -14.06 7.15 -16.53
CA VAL A 203 -15.05 6.27 -17.17
C VAL A 203 -16.46 6.87 -17.23
N GLN A 204 -16.67 8.11 -16.79
CA GLN A 204 -18.00 8.73 -16.82
C GLN A 204 -18.39 9.18 -18.24
N ASP A 205 -19.53 8.69 -18.71
CA ASP A 205 -20.11 9.05 -20.02
C ASP A 205 -20.97 10.31 -19.91
N THR A 206 -20.94 11.17 -20.94
CA THR A 206 -21.92 12.23 -21.19
C THR A 206 -23.19 11.65 -21.83
N GLU A 207 -24.25 12.44 -21.94
CA GLU A 207 -25.49 12.06 -22.64
C GLU A 207 -25.24 11.58 -24.07
N ASP A 208 -24.23 12.16 -24.76
CA ASP A 208 -23.78 11.73 -26.10
C ASP A 208 -22.91 10.46 -26.14
N GLY A 209 -22.73 9.75 -25.02
CA GLY A 209 -21.87 8.56 -24.93
C GLY A 209 -20.36 8.84 -25.06
N LYS A 210 -19.94 10.10 -24.97
CA LYS A 210 -18.53 10.54 -25.01
C LYS A 210 -17.97 10.69 -23.59
N ARG A 211 -16.65 10.58 -23.42
CA ARG A 211 -16.01 10.72 -22.09
C ARG A 211 -15.92 12.19 -21.69
N ALA A 212 -16.62 12.57 -20.61
CA ALA A 212 -16.68 13.95 -20.13
C ALA A 212 -15.29 14.46 -19.67
N PHE A 213 -14.54 13.58 -19.02
CA PHE A 213 -13.25 13.90 -18.41
C PHE A 213 -12.21 14.36 -19.42
N LEU A 214 -12.01 13.61 -20.51
CA LEU A 214 -11.01 13.88 -21.55
C LEU A 214 -11.31 15.11 -22.41
N ARG A 215 -12.53 15.66 -22.35
CA ARG A 215 -12.93 16.88 -23.08
C ARG A 215 -12.87 18.15 -22.23
N ASN A 216 -12.61 18.03 -20.93
CA ASN A 216 -12.64 19.17 -20.02
C ASN A 216 -11.32 19.97 -20.10
N PRO A 217 -11.34 21.27 -20.48
CA PRO A 217 -10.12 22.06 -20.60
C PRO A 217 -9.42 22.29 -19.27
N PHE A 218 -10.16 22.39 -18.15
CA PHE A 218 -9.56 22.53 -16.82
C PHE A 218 -8.78 21.29 -16.41
N MET A 219 -9.23 20.09 -16.82
CA MET A 219 -8.49 18.85 -16.62
C MET A 219 -7.16 18.91 -17.35
N TRP A 220 -7.13 19.31 -18.62
CA TRP A 220 -5.89 19.43 -19.40
C TRP A 220 -4.96 20.53 -18.88
N ALA A 221 -5.50 21.63 -18.36
CA ALA A 221 -4.71 22.66 -17.67
C ALA A 221 -4.01 22.09 -16.43
N GLY A 222 -4.72 21.27 -15.64
CA GLY A 222 -4.13 20.55 -14.51
C GLY A 222 -3.13 19.48 -14.96
N PHE A 223 -3.40 18.78 -16.06
CA PHE A 223 -2.51 17.77 -16.63
C PHE A 223 -1.19 18.36 -17.14
N ALA A 224 -1.24 19.55 -17.74
CA ALA A 224 -0.08 20.20 -18.34
C ALA A 224 1.00 20.58 -17.32
N LEU A 225 0.63 20.92 -16.09
CA LEU A 225 1.59 21.32 -15.04
C LEU A 225 2.62 20.23 -14.70
N PRO A 226 2.21 19.03 -14.23
CA PRO A 226 3.15 17.94 -13.99
C PRO A 226 3.78 17.45 -15.30
N LEU A 227 3.07 17.48 -16.43
CA LEU A 227 3.66 17.11 -17.73
C LEU A 227 4.91 17.93 -18.03
N ILE A 228 4.82 19.26 -17.91
CA ILE A 228 5.94 20.15 -18.17
C ILE A 228 7.01 19.98 -17.09
N ALA A 229 6.63 20.09 -15.81
CA ALA A 229 7.58 20.07 -14.70
C ALA A 229 8.38 18.76 -14.63
N THR A 230 7.70 17.61 -14.73
CA THR A 230 8.33 16.29 -14.68
C THR A 230 9.10 15.98 -15.96
N SER A 231 8.64 16.43 -17.14
CA SER A 231 9.41 16.23 -18.37
C SER A 231 10.68 17.05 -18.42
N LEU A 232 10.71 18.25 -17.81
CA LEU A 232 11.95 19.02 -17.67
C LEU A 232 12.96 18.28 -16.77
N THR A 233 12.50 17.74 -15.64
CA THR A 233 13.33 16.90 -14.77
C THR A 233 13.84 15.65 -15.50
N ALA A 234 12.97 14.99 -16.26
CA ALA A 234 13.34 13.80 -17.04
C ALA A 234 14.39 14.14 -18.11
N LEU A 235 14.15 15.20 -18.89
CA LEU A 235 15.07 15.67 -19.92
C LEU A 235 16.41 16.12 -19.33
N HIS A 236 16.44 16.67 -18.11
CA HIS A 236 17.70 17.00 -17.43
C HIS A 236 18.59 15.77 -17.24
N ALA A 237 18.00 14.59 -16.97
CA ALA A 237 18.75 13.35 -16.81
C ALA A 237 19.43 12.91 -18.12
N TYR A 238 18.81 13.18 -19.28
CA TYR A 238 19.42 12.96 -20.60
C TYR A 238 20.40 14.07 -20.99
N TYR A 239 20.05 15.30 -20.65
CA TYR A 239 20.67 16.52 -21.12
C TYR A 239 20.81 17.52 -19.97
N ASN A 240 21.97 17.50 -19.32
CA ASN A 240 22.28 18.32 -18.14
C ASN A 240 22.09 19.85 -18.35
N PHE A 241 22.03 20.33 -19.60
CA PHE A 241 21.77 21.75 -19.91
C PHE A 241 20.30 22.17 -19.73
N VAL A 242 19.36 21.22 -19.73
CA VAL A 242 17.95 21.49 -19.44
C VAL A 242 17.82 21.80 -17.94
N PRO A 243 17.13 22.85 -17.49
CA PRO A 243 17.08 23.17 -16.07
C PRO A 243 16.28 22.13 -15.26
N LEU A 244 16.85 21.70 -14.13
CA LEU A 244 16.18 20.82 -13.18
C LEU A 244 15.08 21.57 -12.40
N VAL A 245 13.86 21.05 -12.41
CA VAL A 245 12.76 21.59 -11.60
C VAL A 245 12.84 21.00 -10.19
N GLN A 246 13.37 21.77 -9.24
CA GLN A 246 13.43 21.36 -7.83
C GLN A 246 12.05 21.42 -7.18
N GLN A 247 11.47 20.25 -6.91
CA GLN A 247 10.16 20.10 -6.25
C GLN A 247 10.26 19.83 -4.75
N MET A 248 11.49 19.80 -4.21
CA MET A 248 11.79 19.55 -2.82
C MET A 248 12.84 20.54 -2.33
N THR A 249 12.60 21.13 -1.17
CA THR A 249 13.59 21.87 -0.40
C THR A 249 13.46 21.51 1.08
N SER A 250 14.45 21.87 1.88
CA SER A 250 14.47 21.61 3.33
C SER A 250 14.93 22.85 4.06
N ILE A 251 14.13 23.30 5.02
CA ILE A 251 14.47 24.44 5.88
C ILE A 251 15.00 23.90 7.21
N PRO A 252 16.24 24.21 7.62
CA PRO A 252 16.72 23.77 8.92
C PRO A 252 15.98 24.51 10.05
N VAL A 253 15.49 23.74 11.03
CA VAL A 253 14.77 24.22 12.21
C VAL A 253 15.46 23.68 13.46
N PHE A 254 15.23 24.31 14.62
CA PHE A 254 15.78 23.88 15.92
C PHE A 254 17.32 23.83 15.94
N ARG A 255 17.99 24.94 15.62
CA ARG A 255 19.47 25.04 15.60
C ARG A 255 20.11 24.00 14.66
N ASN A 256 19.54 23.81 13.48
CA ASN A 256 19.95 22.82 12.49
C ASN A 256 19.84 21.35 12.96
N ALA A 257 19.07 21.07 14.01
CA ALA A 257 18.84 19.69 14.47
C ALA A 257 17.98 18.89 13.47
N PHE A 258 17.02 19.54 12.80
CA PHE A 258 16.13 18.88 11.85
C PHE A 258 15.82 19.76 10.63
N GLY A 259 15.62 19.13 9.48
CA GLY A 259 15.14 19.79 8.27
C GLY A 259 13.62 19.66 8.13
N LEU A 260 12.90 20.78 8.07
CA LEU A 260 11.50 20.83 7.68
C LEU A 260 11.43 20.72 6.14
N ILE A 261 11.01 19.55 5.67
CA ILE A 261 10.94 19.24 4.25
C ILE A 261 9.72 19.93 3.63
N ILE A 262 9.94 20.68 2.56
CA ILE A 262 8.89 21.27 1.74
C ILE A 262 8.94 20.57 0.38
N ARG A 263 7.99 19.66 0.15
CA ARG A 263 7.88 18.91 -1.10
C ARG A 263 6.53 19.15 -1.76
N LEU A 264 6.57 19.46 -3.05
CA LEU A 264 5.39 19.56 -3.91
C LEU A 264 5.19 18.25 -4.67
N SER A 265 4.10 17.55 -4.36
CA SER A 265 3.63 16.36 -5.06
C SER A 265 2.28 16.65 -5.70
N PHE A 266 2.24 16.73 -7.04
CA PHE A 266 1.01 17.03 -7.79
C PHE A 266 -0.12 16.02 -7.51
N PRO A 267 0.12 14.69 -7.44
CA PRO A 267 -0.92 13.74 -7.06
C PRO A 267 -1.43 13.95 -5.65
N MET A 268 -0.55 14.25 -4.68
CA MET A 268 -0.97 14.47 -3.31
C MET A 268 -1.82 15.73 -3.18
N VAL A 269 -1.48 16.81 -3.89
CA VAL A 269 -2.33 18.01 -3.97
C VAL A 269 -3.71 17.65 -4.56
N GLY A 270 -3.72 16.84 -5.62
CA GLY A 270 -4.94 16.37 -6.28
C GLY A 270 -5.84 15.54 -5.37
N PHE A 271 -5.31 14.48 -4.74
CA PHE A 271 -6.10 13.61 -3.85
C PHE A 271 -6.57 14.34 -2.59
N SER A 272 -5.72 15.19 -2.02
CA SER A 272 -6.04 15.97 -0.82
C SER A 272 -7.11 17.04 -1.09
N PHE A 273 -7.29 17.48 -2.34
CA PHE A 273 -8.40 18.35 -2.70
C PHE A 273 -9.77 17.63 -2.64
N LEU A 274 -9.77 16.29 -2.75
CA LEU A 274 -10.99 15.48 -2.78
C LEU A 274 -11.51 15.11 -1.39
N ILE A 275 -10.69 15.25 -0.34
CA ILE A 275 -11.04 14.88 1.04
C ILE A 275 -11.68 16.03 1.82
N ASN A 276 -12.38 15.73 2.91
CA ASN A 276 -12.99 16.78 3.74
C ASN A 276 -11.94 17.74 4.31
N LEU A 277 -12.32 19.02 4.46
CA LEU A 277 -11.42 20.07 4.95
C LEU A 277 -10.84 19.74 6.33
N ASP A 278 -11.64 19.19 7.25
CA ASP A 278 -11.20 18.81 8.59
C ASP A 278 -10.11 17.72 8.55
N ILE A 279 -10.25 16.74 7.65
CA ILE A 279 -9.27 15.67 7.47
C ILE A 279 -7.98 16.28 6.92
N ALA A 280 -8.07 17.06 5.84
CA ALA A 280 -6.91 17.70 5.23
C ALA A 280 -6.17 18.61 6.23
N PHE A 281 -6.91 19.41 7.00
CA PHE A 281 -6.37 20.26 8.05
C PHE A 281 -5.59 19.44 9.08
N SER A 282 -6.20 18.37 9.58
CA SER A 282 -5.63 17.55 10.64
C SER A 282 -4.36 16.83 10.21
N LEU A 283 -4.29 16.37 8.96
CA LEU A 283 -3.11 15.69 8.42
C LEU A 283 -1.86 16.58 8.50
N TRP A 284 -1.88 17.77 7.88
CA TRP A 284 -0.72 18.66 7.88
C TRP A 284 -0.48 19.27 9.26
N PHE A 285 -1.54 19.58 10.02
CA PHE A 285 -1.43 20.15 11.36
C PHE A 285 -0.73 19.17 12.33
N PHE A 286 -1.18 17.92 12.39
CA PHE A 286 -0.56 16.92 13.27
C PHE A 286 0.86 16.58 12.85
N SER A 287 1.17 16.61 11.55
CA SER A 287 2.55 16.43 11.07
C SER A 287 3.47 17.52 11.59
N LEU A 288 3.10 18.79 11.43
CA LEU A 288 3.88 19.91 11.97
C LEU A 288 3.96 19.84 13.50
N LEU A 289 2.84 19.57 14.18
CA LEU A 289 2.83 19.41 15.63
C LEU A 289 3.82 18.33 16.07
N ASN A 290 3.86 17.19 15.39
CA ASN A 290 4.80 16.12 15.68
C ASN A 290 6.25 16.55 15.41
N THR A 291 6.52 17.28 14.33
CA THR A 291 7.84 17.87 14.07
C THR A 291 8.27 18.81 15.21
N PHE A 292 7.36 19.66 15.71
CA PHE A 292 7.65 20.56 16.83
C PHE A 292 7.88 19.80 18.14
N LEU A 293 7.07 18.77 18.43
CA LEU A 293 7.25 17.92 19.59
C LEU A 293 8.59 17.17 19.53
N ARG A 294 8.95 16.62 18.37
CA ARG A 294 10.26 15.99 18.12
C ARG A 294 11.40 16.94 18.43
N GLY A 295 11.33 18.16 17.88
CA GLY A 295 12.33 19.20 18.09
C GLY A 295 12.45 19.60 19.56
N GLY A 296 11.32 19.77 20.25
CA GLY A 296 11.27 20.06 21.68
C GLY A 296 11.90 18.98 22.53
N LEU A 297 11.55 17.70 22.29
CA LEU A 297 12.14 16.56 23.00
C LEU A 297 13.67 16.49 22.80
N ALA A 298 14.12 16.69 21.55
CA ALA A 298 15.55 16.72 21.24
C ALA A 298 16.31 17.85 21.94
N LEU A 299 15.73 19.06 22.01
CA LEU A 299 16.33 20.20 22.73
C LEU A 299 16.39 19.96 24.25
N LEU A 300 15.42 19.25 24.80
CA LEU A 300 15.39 18.87 26.22
C LEU A 300 16.26 17.65 26.53
N GLY A 301 16.85 17.01 25.53
CA GLY A 301 17.64 15.78 25.71
C GLY A 301 16.80 14.55 26.05
N ILE A 302 15.49 14.57 25.78
CA ILE A 302 14.59 13.44 26.01
C ILE A 302 14.62 12.53 24.79
N ALA A 303 15.19 11.35 24.94
CA ALA A 303 15.26 10.32 23.91
C ALA A 303 15.04 8.92 24.52
N SER A 304 14.55 8.00 23.70
CA SER A 304 14.45 6.58 24.04
C SER A 304 15.59 5.82 23.37
N ASP A 305 16.23 4.91 24.09
CA ASP A 305 17.27 4.02 23.59
C ASP A 305 16.70 2.74 22.93
N GLN A 306 15.37 2.60 22.92
CA GLN A 306 14.71 1.42 22.42
C GLN A 306 14.91 1.24 20.92
N ARG A 307 15.45 0.09 20.52
CA ARG A 307 15.64 -0.28 19.11
C ARG A 307 14.45 -1.08 18.59
N LEU A 308 13.72 -0.50 17.63
CA LEU A 308 12.47 -1.03 17.06
C LEU A 308 12.60 -1.45 15.58
N GLY A 309 13.80 -1.42 15.01
CA GLY A 309 14.05 -1.67 13.60
C GLY A 309 14.00 -0.38 12.77
N ILE A 310 13.78 -0.50 11.45
CA ILE A 310 13.86 0.63 10.51
C ILE A 310 12.51 1.04 9.90
N TYR A 311 11.48 0.21 10.03
CA TYR A 311 10.21 0.39 9.33
C TYR A 311 9.27 1.36 10.07
N GLY A 312 8.47 2.11 9.31
CA GLY A 312 7.51 3.05 9.87
C GLY A 312 8.18 4.21 10.60
N ALA A 313 7.73 4.48 11.83
CA ALA A 313 8.30 5.50 12.70
C ALA A 313 9.37 4.94 13.66
N ALA A 314 9.82 3.69 13.49
CA ALA A 314 10.74 3.00 14.40
C ALA A 314 12.04 3.77 14.75
N PRO A 315 12.64 4.58 13.86
CA PRO A 315 13.80 5.40 14.22
C PRO A 315 13.53 6.47 15.30
N ILE A 316 12.25 6.73 15.63
CA ILE A 316 11.83 7.70 16.64
C ILE A 316 10.89 6.99 17.64
N PRO A 317 11.43 6.20 18.59
CA PRO A 317 10.64 5.21 19.35
C PRO A 317 9.44 5.78 20.11
N ILE A 318 9.62 6.95 20.74
CA ILE A 318 8.55 7.64 21.49
C ILE A 318 7.33 7.89 20.60
N GLN A 319 7.55 8.44 19.41
CA GLN A 319 6.48 8.77 18.46
C GLN A 319 5.92 7.51 17.80
N ALA A 320 6.78 6.53 17.51
CA ALA A 320 6.34 5.24 16.99
C ALA A 320 5.33 4.57 17.92
N HIS A 321 5.61 4.56 19.22
CA HIS A 321 4.71 4.03 20.24
C HIS A 321 3.42 4.84 20.38
N GLN A 322 3.48 6.17 20.39
CA GLN A 322 2.28 7.00 20.44
C GLN A 322 1.37 6.79 19.22
N GLY A 323 1.96 6.72 18.02
CA GLY A 323 1.24 6.48 16.77
C GLY A 323 0.60 5.10 16.75
N GLN A 324 1.30 4.10 17.28
CA GLN A 324 0.78 2.74 17.42
C GLN A 324 -0.44 2.68 18.35
N GLY A 325 -0.35 3.33 19.52
CA GLY A 325 -1.46 3.42 20.46
C GLY A 325 -2.68 4.12 19.87
N ALA A 326 -2.45 5.20 19.11
CA ALA A 326 -3.51 5.89 18.39
C ALA A 326 -4.14 5.01 17.30
N LEU A 327 -3.35 4.26 16.55
CA LEU A 327 -3.85 3.35 15.52
C LEU A 327 -4.71 2.23 16.12
N PHE A 328 -4.29 1.65 17.25
CA PHE A 328 -5.10 0.64 17.94
C PHE A 328 -6.44 1.18 18.41
N VAL A 329 -6.48 2.36 19.02
CA VAL A 329 -7.74 2.98 19.45
C VAL A 329 -8.64 3.28 18.25
N LEU A 330 -8.10 3.78 17.14
CA LEU A 330 -8.87 4.03 15.92
C LEU A 330 -9.61 2.77 15.44
N VAL A 331 -8.91 1.64 15.40
CA VAL A 331 -9.44 0.37 14.91
C VAL A 331 -10.39 -0.26 15.90
N LEU A 332 -10.00 -0.37 17.17
CA LEU A 332 -10.82 -0.99 18.21
C LEU A 332 -12.12 -0.23 18.43
N PHE A 333 -12.07 1.11 18.42
CA PHE A 333 -13.27 1.94 18.51
C PHE A 333 -14.14 1.80 17.24
N GLY A 334 -13.52 1.74 16.05
CA GLY A 334 -14.25 1.47 14.80
C GLY A 334 -14.98 0.12 14.81
N LEU A 335 -14.33 -0.94 15.30
CA LEU A 335 -14.94 -2.26 15.48
C LEU A 335 -16.05 -2.24 16.53
N TRP A 336 -15.87 -1.47 17.60
CA TRP A 336 -16.89 -1.26 18.64
C TRP A 336 -18.13 -0.56 18.09
N LEU A 337 -17.97 0.47 17.26
CA LEU A 337 -19.09 1.12 16.54
C LEU A 337 -19.77 0.14 15.59
N ALA A 338 -19.00 -0.74 14.94
CA ALA A 338 -19.51 -1.76 14.02
C ALA A 338 -20.20 -2.96 14.72
N ARG A 339 -20.19 -3.07 16.05
CA ARG A 339 -20.68 -4.26 16.80
C ARG A 339 -22.08 -4.72 16.40
N GLY A 340 -22.99 -3.78 16.11
CA GLY A 340 -24.35 -4.11 15.69
C GLY A 340 -24.37 -4.79 14.32
N HIS A 341 -23.55 -4.30 13.39
CA HIS A 341 -23.31 -4.91 12.07
C HIS A 341 -22.63 -6.27 12.19
N LEU A 342 -21.55 -6.37 12.98
CA LEU A 342 -20.81 -7.61 13.18
C LEU A 342 -21.69 -8.71 13.81
N ARG A 343 -22.60 -8.34 14.72
CA ARG A 343 -23.60 -9.27 15.26
C ARG A 343 -24.58 -9.78 14.20
N GLN A 344 -24.98 -8.94 13.24
CA GLN A 344 -25.83 -9.35 12.11
C GLN A 344 -25.08 -10.32 11.18
N VAL A 345 -23.83 -10.02 10.86
CA VAL A 345 -22.97 -10.90 10.05
C VAL A 345 -22.80 -12.27 10.72
N TRP A 346 -22.51 -12.29 12.03
CA TRP A 346 -22.39 -13.52 12.81
C TRP A 346 -23.69 -14.33 12.80
N ARG A 347 -24.84 -13.67 13.02
CA ARG A 347 -26.16 -14.31 12.97
C ARG A 347 -26.44 -14.94 11.59
N LYS A 348 -26.11 -14.24 10.51
CA LYS A 348 -26.26 -14.79 9.15
C LYS A 348 -25.34 -15.97 8.92
N ALA A 349 -24.08 -15.88 9.34
CA ALA A 349 -23.07 -16.89 9.08
C ALA A 349 -23.33 -18.21 9.84
N VAL A 350 -23.75 -18.12 11.11
CA VAL A 350 -23.92 -19.27 12.00
C VAL A 350 -25.34 -19.81 12.01
N TYR A 351 -26.34 -18.92 12.10
CA TYR A 351 -27.75 -19.32 12.26
C TYR A 351 -28.57 -19.21 10.97
N GLY A 352 -27.98 -18.74 9.86
CA GLY A 352 -28.69 -18.66 8.58
C GLY A 352 -29.80 -17.60 8.54
N ASP A 353 -29.73 -16.57 9.38
CA ASP A 353 -30.77 -15.56 9.55
C ASP A 353 -31.23 -14.91 8.22
N GLU A 354 -32.48 -15.12 7.84
CA GLU A 354 -33.03 -14.60 6.57
C GLU A 354 -33.21 -13.07 6.56
N SER A 355 -33.28 -12.42 7.73
CA SER A 355 -33.46 -10.97 7.83
C SER A 355 -32.26 -10.15 7.35
N VAL A 356 -31.08 -10.77 7.25
CA VAL A 356 -29.85 -10.13 6.80
C VAL A 356 -29.62 -10.48 5.32
N ASP A 357 -29.75 -9.47 4.45
CA ASP A 357 -29.48 -9.58 3.01
C ASP A 357 -27.98 -9.39 2.72
N ASP A 358 -27.35 -10.42 2.12
CA ASP A 358 -25.98 -10.44 1.62
C ASP A 358 -25.90 -10.66 0.09
N SER A 359 -27.02 -10.51 -0.63
CA SER A 359 -27.10 -10.73 -2.08
C SER A 359 -26.24 -9.79 -2.91
N ARG A 360 -25.93 -8.60 -2.36
CA ARG A 360 -25.07 -7.58 -2.98
C ARG A 360 -23.61 -7.67 -2.54
N GLU A 361 -23.24 -8.69 -1.78
CA GLU A 361 -21.84 -8.93 -1.41
C GLU A 361 -21.17 -9.87 -2.42
N ILE A 362 -19.85 -9.76 -2.55
CA ILE A 362 -19.07 -10.61 -3.47
C ILE A 362 -18.99 -12.07 -2.99
N MET A 363 -19.18 -12.28 -1.68
CA MET A 363 -19.27 -13.58 -1.01
C MET A 363 -20.42 -13.53 -0.01
N SER A 364 -21.06 -14.68 0.26
CA SER A 364 -22.00 -14.77 1.37
C SER A 364 -21.29 -14.48 2.71
N TYR A 365 -22.00 -13.95 3.69
CA TYR A 365 -21.41 -13.72 5.01
C TYR A 365 -20.93 -15.02 5.67
N ARG A 366 -21.60 -16.15 5.39
CA ARG A 366 -21.15 -17.49 5.85
C ARG A 366 -19.81 -17.87 5.24
N SER A 367 -19.66 -17.73 3.93
CA SER A 367 -18.39 -18.01 3.24
C SER A 367 -17.28 -17.10 3.74
N ALA A 368 -17.56 -15.79 3.89
CA ALA A 368 -16.56 -14.83 4.37
C ALA A 368 -16.07 -15.18 5.79
N VAL A 369 -16.97 -15.53 6.72
CA VAL A 369 -16.58 -15.90 8.10
C VAL A 369 -15.78 -17.20 8.13
N LEU A 370 -16.19 -18.22 7.36
CA LEU A 370 -15.46 -19.50 7.28
C LEU A 370 -14.09 -19.34 6.63
N SER A 371 -14.00 -18.56 5.55
CA SER A 371 -12.73 -18.23 4.88
C SER A 371 -11.79 -17.42 5.77
N LEU A 372 -12.33 -16.49 6.56
CA LEU A 372 -11.56 -15.73 7.56
C LEU A 372 -11.02 -16.67 8.65
N ALA A 373 -11.87 -17.51 9.24
CA ALA A 373 -11.47 -18.43 10.31
C ALA A 373 -10.46 -19.48 9.83
N GLY A 374 -10.75 -20.14 8.70
CA GLY A 374 -9.87 -21.15 8.11
C GLY A 374 -8.54 -20.55 7.69
N GLY A 375 -8.54 -19.40 7.00
CA GLY A 375 -7.30 -18.71 6.62
C GLY A 375 -6.48 -18.26 7.83
N TYR A 376 -7.12 -17.74 8.89
CA TYR A 376 -6.43 -17.35 10.11
C TYR A 376 -5.76 -18.54 10.81
N VAL A 377 -6.47 -19.67 10.94
CA VAL A 377 -5.89 -20.90 11.50
C VAL A 377 -4.69 -21.38 10.69
N THR A 378 -4.79 -21.39 9.36
CA THR A 378 -3.66 -21.77 8.49
C THR A 378 -2.46 -20.85 8.69
N LEU A 379 -2.67 -19.54 8.83
CA LEU A 379 -1.58 -18.59 9.10
C LEU A 379 -0.93 -18.84 10.47
N VAL A 380 -1.73 -19.14 11.50
CA VAL A 380 -1.19 -19.49 12.84
C VAL A 380 -0.33 -20.74 12.74
N VAL A 381 -0.83 -21.79 12.10
CA VAL A 381 -0.08 -23.04 11.90
C VAL A 381 1.22 -22.77 11.15
N TRP A 382 1.18 -22.02 10.06
CA TRP A 382 2.37 -21.69 9.28
C TRP A 382 3.43 -20.95 10.11
N LEU A 383 3.02 -19.93 10.89
CA LEU A 383 3.93 -19.18 11.75
C LEU A 383 4.50 -20.04 12.89
N THR A 384 3.70 -20.97 13.43
CA THR A 384 4.22 -21.89 14.44
C THR A 384 5.27 -22.86 13.87
N LEU A 385 5.03 -23.35 12.65
CA LEU A 385 6.01 -24.19 11.95
C LEU A 385 7.26 -23.41 11.54
N SER A 386 7.18 -22.08 11.39
CA SER A 386 8.34 -21.23 11.13
C SER A 386 9.19 -20.92 12.38
N GLY A 387 8.79 -21.41 13.57
CA GLY A 387 9.56 -21.28 14.81
C GLY A 387 8.95 -20.39 15.89
N LEU A 388 7.78 -19.79 15.66
CA LEU A 388 7.07 -19.02 16.69
C LEU A 388 6.29 -19.93 17.63
N ASP A 389 6.25 -19.59 18.91
CA ASP A 389 5.28 -20.21 19.82
C ASP A 389 3.84 -19.88 19.41
N LEU A 390 2.90 -20.77 19.75
CA LEU A 390 1.48 -20.61 19.40
C LEU A 390 0.90 -19.26 19.87
N TRP A 391 1.22 -18.84 21.09
CA TRP A 391 0.75 -17.57 21.64
C TRP A 391 1.32 -16.37 20.86
N ALA A 392 2.60 -16.44 20.47
CA ALA A 392 3.30 -15.39 19.74
C ALA A 392 2.77 -15.27 18.31
N ALA A 393 2.51 -16.39 17.64
CA ALA A 393 1.89 -16.44 16.32
C ALA A 393 0.49 -15.78 16.31
N ILE A 394 -0.38 -16.15 17.27
CA ILE A 394 -1.72 -15.57 17.40
C ILE A 394 -1.64 -14.06 17.67
N LEU A 395 -0.77 -13.64 18.59
CA LEU A 395 -0.63 -12.22 18.94
C LEU A 395 -0.07 -11.42 17.76
N MET A 396 0.98 -11.91 17.09
CA MET A 396 1.55 -11.26 15.91
C MET A 396 0.50 -11.06 14.81
N LEU A 397 -0.24 -12.12 14.45
CA LEU A 397 -1.27 -12.03 13.42
C LEU A 397 -2.38 -11.05 13.81
N SER A 398 -2.81 -11.08 15.07
CA SER A 398 -3.83 -10.15 15.56
C SER A 398 -3.36 -8.69 15.46
N LEU A 399 -2.11 -8.42 15.84
CA LEU A 399 -1.50 -7.09 15.70
C LEU A 399 -1.39 -6.67 14.23
N ALA A 400 -0.95 -7.58 13.35
CA ALA A 400 -0.82 -7.31 11.93
C ALA A 400 -2.17 -6.98 11.28
N PHE A 401 -3.23 -7.74 11.57
CA PHE A 401 -4.56 -7.45 11.04
C PHE A 401 -5.19 -6.19 11.63
N LEU A 402 -4.91 -5.84 12.88
CA LEU A 402 -5.29 -4.53 13.44
C LEU A 402 -4.63 -3.40 12.64
N ILE A 403 -3.33 -3.51 12.35
CA ILE A 403 -2.59 -2.55 11.53
C ILE A 403 -3.19 -2.49 10.12
N PHE A 404 -3.42 -3.64 9.47
CA PHE A 404 -3.99 -3.70 8.11
C PHE A 404 -5.37 -3.05 8.03
N VAL A 405 -6.27 -3.33 8.98
CA VAL A 405 -7.59 -2.69 9.05
C VAL A 405 -7.46 -1.18 9.26
N GLY A 406 -6.55 -0.75 10.15
CA GLY A 406 -6.30 0.65 10.45
C GLY A 406 -5.78 1.42 9.23
N LEU A 407 -4.74 0.92 8.58
CA LEU A 407 -4.18 1.52 7.37
C LEU A 407 -5.20 1.53 6.23
N THR A 408 -5.92 0.44 6.00
CA THR A 408 -6.98 0.37 4.99
C THR A 408 -8.04 1.44 5.24
N ARG A 409 -8.46 1.62 6.49
CA ARG A 409 -9.44 2.66 6.87
C ARG A 409 -8.88 4.06 6.63
N ILE A 410 -7.65 4.33 7.04
CA ILE A 410 -6.99 5.62 6.82
C ILE A 410 -6.96 5.94 5.33
N VAL A 411 -6.48 5.03 4.49
CA VAL A 411 -6.41 5.22 3.03
C VAL A 411 -7.80 5.44 2.42
N ALA A 412 -8.80 4.65 2.84
CA ALA A 412 -10.17 4.77 2.37
C ALA A 412 -10.85 6.11 2.76
N GLU A 413 -10.53 6.64 3.93
CA GLU A 413 -11.15 7.84 4.50
C GLU A 413 -10.42 9.13 4.11
N SER A 414 -9.08 9.14 4.23
CA SER A 414 -8.24 10.32 4.08
C SER A 414 -7.64 10.51 2.69
N GLY A 415 -7.68 9.49 1.81
CA GLY A 415 -7.11 9.60 0.47
C GLY A 415 -5.61 9.83 0.43
N VAL A 416 -4.91 9.64 1.57
CA VAL A 416 -3.46 9.66 1.63
C VAL A 416 -2.95 8.49 0.80
N ALA A 417 -2.44 8.83 -0.39
CA ALA A 417 -2.02 7.89 -1.44
C ALA A 417 -0.83 7.02 -1.04
N ALA A 418 -0.02 7.47 -0.09
CA ALA A 418 1.15 6.79 0.43
C ALA A 418 1.07 6.84 1.96
N ALA A 419 0.90 5.68 2.61
CA ALA A 419 0.80 5.57 4.06
C ALA A 419 1.59 4.34 4.53
N ALA A 420 2.12 4.38 5.75
CA ALA A 420 2.74 3.25 6.41
C ALA A 420 2.33 3.19 7.88
N SER A 421 2.56 2.05 8.53
CA SER A 421 2.27 1.89 9.96
C SER A 421 3.29 2.65 10.82
N PRO A 422 2.90 3.23 11.97
CA PRO A 422 3.85 3.76 12.95
C PRO A 422 4.82 2.70 13.46
N LEU A 423 4.32 1.50 13.79
CA LEU A 423 5.13 0.33 14.10
C LEU A 423 4.58 -0.90 13.40
N ILE A 424 5.48 -1.82 13.07
CA ILE A 424 5.13 -3.11 12.49
C ILE A 424 4.75 -4.10 13.60
N ALA A 425 4.04 -5.18 13.23
CA ALA A 425 3.58 -6.17 14.19
C ALA A 425 4.74 -6.86 14.92
N ALA A 426 5.83 -7.21 14.21
CA ALA A 426 7.01 -7.85 14.79
C ALA A 426 7.70 -6.97 15.84
N ALA A 427 8.00 -5.72 15.51
CA ALA A 427 8.60 -4.75 16.45
C ALA A 427 7.70 -4.49 17.66
N THR A 428 6.38 -4.41 17.44
CA THR A 428 5.41 -4.25 18.53
C THR A 428 5.43 -5.46 19.47
N LEU A 429 5.45 -6.68 18.92
CA LEU A 429 5.50 -7.91 19.72
C LEU A 429 6.82 -8.01 20.52
N VAL A 430 7.96 -7.75 19.90
CA VAL A 430 9.27 -7.73 20.59
C VAL A 430 9.30 -6.67 21.69
N SER A 431 8.71 -5.49 21.45
CA SER A 431 8.55 -4.45 22.48
C SER A 431 7.61 -4.89 23.62
N ALA A 432 6.57 -5.67 23.29
CA ALA A 432 5.58 -6.21 24.22
C ALA A 432 6.15 -7.21 25.21
N THR A 433 6.84 -8.22 24.69
CA THR A 433 7.22 -9.41 25.46
C THR A 433 8.71 -9.47 25.77
N GLY A 434 9.51 -8.67 25.06
CA GLY A 434 10.96 -8.84 25.02
C GLY A 434 11.37 -9.96 24.06
N SER A 435 12.63 -9.91 23.61
CA SER A 435 13.23 -10.91 22.73
C SER A 435 13.59 -12.21 23.47
N GLN A 436 13.80 -12.13 24.79
CA GLN A 436 14.16 -13.30 25.61
C GLN A 436 13.04 -14.35 25.65
N VAL A 437 11.79 -13.91 25.78
CA VAL A 437 10.61 -14.79 25.87
C VAL A 437 10.32 -15.47 24.52
N LEU A 438 10.61 -14.81 23.41
CA LEU A 438 10.43 -15.36 22.07
C LEU A 438 11.49 -16.40 21.71
N GLY A 439 12.68 -16.31 22.33
CA GLY A 439 13.81 -17.17 22.06
C GLY A 439 14.39 -17.03 20.63
N PRO A 440 15.50 -17.71 20.33
CA PRO A 440 16.15 -17.63 19.01
C PRO A 440 15.25 -18.04 17.84
N SER A 441 14.59 -19.20 17.94
CA SER A 441 13.68 -19.69 16.89
C SER A 441 12.48 -18.76 16.65
N GLY A 442 11.89 -18.19 17.71
CA GLY A 442 10.79 -17.24 17.57
C GLY A 442 11.25 -15.95 16.89
N MET A 443 12.45 -15.45 17.20
CA MET A 443 13.03 -14.28 16.53
C MET A 443 13.30 -14.55 15.05
N VAL A 444 13.80 -15.73 14.68
CA VAL A 444 13.97 -16.13 13.27
C VAL A 444 12.62 -16.22 12.55
N GLY A 445 11.61 -16.82 13.17
CA GLY A 445 10.24 -16.82 12.64
C GLY A 445 9.71 -15.40 12.40
N LEU A 446 9.98 -14.45 13.31
CA LEU A 446 9.63 -13.05 13.13
C LEU A 446 10.36 -12.39 11.95
N ALA A 447 11.65 -12.69 11.74
CA ALA A 447 12.41 -12.15 10.62
C ALA A 447 11.74 -12.50 9.30
N TYR A 448 11.36 -13.76 9.08
CA TYR A 448 10.65 -14.14 7.85
C TYR A 448 9.23 -13.60 7.76
N ALA A 449 8.56 -13.38 8.88
CA ALA A 449 7.26 -12.71 8.86
C ALA A 449 7.34 -11.22 8.43
N HIS A 450 8.54 -10.61 8.34
CA HIS A 450 8.70 -9.27 7.75
C HIS A 450 8.28 -9.21 6.28
N VAL A 451 8.41 -10.32 5.53
CA VAL A 451 8.08 -10.43 4.09
C VAL A 451 6.70 -9.85 3.76
N TRP A 452 5.71 -10.06 4.64
CA TRP A 452 4.33 -9.65 4.42
C TRP A 452 3.84 -8.59 5.43
N SER A 453 4.64 -8.24 6.44
CA SER A 453 4.19 -7.39 7.56
C SER A 453 5.10 -6.19 7.91
N ALA A 454 6.24 -6.02 7.23
CA ALA A 454 7.20 -4.96 7.54
C ALA A 454 6.89 -3.61 6.86
N ASP A 455 7.05 -3.49 5.54
CA ASP A 455 6.90 -2.21 4.85
C ASP A 455 5.55 -2.10 4.12
N ILE A 456 4.49 -1.95 4.90
CA ILE A 456 3.10 -2.03 4.42
C ILE A 456 2.70 -0.72 3.71
N ARG A 457 3.20 -0.51 2.49
CA ARG A 457 2.87 0.64 1.63
C ARG A 457 1.83 0.37 0.55
N THR A 458 1.63 -0.92 0.24
CA THR A 458 0.55 -1.40 -0.62
C THR A 458 0.22 -2.84 -0.23
N PHE A 459 -1.06 -3.23 -0.25
CA PHE A 459 -1.48 -4.60 0.07
C PHE A 459 -2.91 -4.88 -0.41
N VAL A 460 -3.23 -6.16 -0.60
CA VAL A 460 -4.49 -6.62 -1.22
C VAL A 460 -5.74 -6.15 -0.47
N MET A 461 -5.71 -6.01 0.84
CA MET A 461 -6.87 -5.54 1.62
C MET A 461 -7.32 -4.12 1.19
N ALA A 462 -6.38 -3.21 0.98
CA ALA A 462 -6.67 -1.85 0.54
C ALA A 462 -7.24 -1.82 -0.89
N SER A 463 -6.59 -2.54 -1.82
CA SER A 463 -7.10 -2.69 -3.19
C SER A 463 -8.48 -3.35 -3.22
N CYS A 464 -8.75 -4.32 -2.33
CA CYS A 464 -10.05 -4.95 -2.17
C CYS A 464 -11.09 -3.96 -1.65
N ALA A 465 -10.77 -3.12 -0.66
CA ALA A 465 -11.67 -2.07 -0.16
C ALA A 465 -12.08 -1.10 -1.28
N HIS A 466 -11.13 -0.64 -2.08
CA HIS A 466 -11.40 0.21 -3.25
C HIS A 466 -12.24 -0.51 -4.32
N SER A 467 -11.96 -1.79 -4.56
CA SER A 467 -12.71 -2.62 -5.51
C SER A 467 -14.16 -2.83 -5.08
N LEU A 468 -14.39 -3.08 -3.78
CA LEU A 468 -15.72 -3.20 -3.20
C LEU A 468 -16.48 -1.86 -3.25
N LYS A 469 -15.80 -0.73 -3.08
CA LYS A 469 -16.41 0.60 -3.32
C LYS A 469 -16.80 0.79 -4.79
N LEU A 470 -15.94 0.39 -5.72
CA LEU A 470 -16.22 0.44 -7.16
C LEU A 470 -17.40 -0.45 -7.57
N SER A 471 -17.65 -1.55 -6.84
CA SER A 471 -18.74 -2.48 -7.12
C SER A 471 -20.14 -1.84 -7.08
N GLU A 472 -20.32 -0.71 -6.37
CA GLU A 472 -21.58 0.06 -6.37
C GLU A 472 -21.97 0.54 -7.78
N HIS A 473 -20.99 0.66 -8.68
CA HIS A 473 -21.17 1.11 -10.06
C HIS A 473 -21.19 -0.05 -11.06
N MET A 474 -21.14 -1.30 -10.60
CA MET A 474 -21.09 -2.52 -11.43
C MET A 474 -22.42 -3.28 -11.51
N GLY A 475 -23.51 -2.70 -11.00
CA GLY A 475 -24.85 -3.30 -11.01
C GLY A 475 -25.12 -4.20 -9.80
N ARG A 476 -26.17 -5.04 -9.89
CA ARG A 476 -26.70 -5.78 -8.73
C ARG A 476 -25.97 -7.10 -8.44
N ASN A 477 -25.48 -7.79 -9.46
CA ASN A 477 -24.78 -9.07 -9.30
C ASN A 477 -23.26 -8.86 -9.29
N VAL A 478 -22.67 -8.82 -8.10
CA VAL A 478 -21.22 -8.57 -7.90
C VAL A 478 -20.43 -9.82 -7.49
N ARG A 479 -21.07 -10.99 -7.34
CA ARG A 479 -20.39 -12.24 -6.96
C ARG A 479 -19.21 -12.63 -7.87
N PRO A 480 -19.27 -12.44 -9.20
CA PRO A 480 -18.12 -12.71 -10.06
C PRO A 480 -16.86 -11.89 -9.71
N LEU A 481 -17.01 -10.75 -9.03
CA LEU A 481 -15.90 -9.90 -8.61
C LEU A 481 -14.91 -10.65 -7.72
N PHE A 482 -15.38 -11.58 -6.87
CA PHE A 482 -14.49 -12.41 -6.04
C PHE A 482 -13.51 -13.22 -6.89
N TRP A 483 -14.00 -13.90 -7.92
CA TRP A 483 -13.17 -14.70 -8.82
C TRP A 483 -12.25 -13.84 -9.68
N VAL A 484 -12.71 -12.65 -10.08
CA VAL A 484 -11.89 -11.68 -10.81
C VAL A 484 -10.71 -11.18 -9.96
N LEU A 485 -10.95 -10.91 -8.67
CA LEU A 485 -9.89 -10.54 -7.71
C LEU A 485 -8.89 -11.69 -7.55
N LEU A 486 -9.37 -12.93 -7.34
CA LEU A 486 -8.50 -14.10 -7.21
C LEU A 486 -7.66 -14.35 -8.47
N LEU A 487 -8.24 -14.18 -9.65
CA LEU A 487 -7.53 -14.29 -10.92
C LEU A 487 -6.41 -13.24 -11.04
N ALA A 488 -6.71 -11.97 -10.71
CA ALA A 488 -5.71 -10.90 -10.75
C ALA A 488 -4.56 -11.14 -9.75
N ILE A 489 -4.89 -11.65 -8.55
CA ILE A 489 -3.90 -12.04 -7.54
C ILE A 489 -3.00 -13.17 -8.06
N LEU A 490 -3.59 -14.24 -8.61
CA LEU A 490 -2.84 -15.39 -9.12
C LEU A 490 -1.92 -14.99 -10.26
N LEU A 491 -2.45 -14.25 -11.24
CA LEU A 491 -1.67 -13.76 -12.38
C LEU A 491 -0.51 -12.89 -11.91
N SER A 492 -0.77 -11.94 -11.01
CA SER A 492 0.26 -11.03 -10.51
C SER A 492 1.33 -11.79 -9.73
N LEU A 493 0.94 -12.66 -8.79
CA LEU A 493 1.89 -13.43 -7.97
C LEU A 493 2.82 -14.32 -8.81
N VAL A 494 2.26 -15.09 -9.75
CA VAL A 494 3.07 -16.01 -10.57
C VAL A 494 4.00 -15.22 -11.50
N SER A 495 3.47 -14.22 -12.19
CA SER A 495 4.26 -13.47 -13.16
C SER A 495 5.35 -12.61 -12.51
N SER A 496 5.05 -11.92 -11.39
CA SER A 496 6.06 -11.13 -10.68
C SER A 496 7.18 -12.00 -10.13
N ILE A 497 6.87 -13.16 -9.51
CA ILE A 497 7.89 -14.10 -9.01
C ILE A 497 8.78 -14.60 -10.14
N CYS A 498 8.18 -15.02 -11.26
CA CYS A 498 8.95 -15.48 -12.42
C CYS A 498 9.83 -14.36 -13.01
N THR A 499 9.31 -13.14 -13.12
CA THR A 499 10.06 -11.99 -13.62
C THR A 499 11.21 -11.62 -12.69
N ILE A 500 10.98 -11.52 -11.38
CA ILE A 500 12.02 -11.15 -10.41
C ILE A 500 13.13 -12.20 -10.38
N LEU A 501 12.79 -13.50 -10.36
CA LEU A 501 13.78 -14.57 -10.43
C LEU A 501 14.61 -14.48 -11.70
N TYR A 502 13.97 -14.34 -12.86
CA TYR A 502 14.66 -14.18 -14.14
C TYR A 502 15.62 -12.99 -14.13
N LEU A 503 15.15 -11.81 -13.69
CA LEU A 503 15.95 -10.60 -13.66
C LEU A 503 17.12 -10.70 -12.68
N ALA A 504 16.91 -11.27 -11.50
CA ALA A 504 17.95 -11.43 -10.49
C ALA A 504 19.07 -12.38 -10.96
N TYR A 505 18.72 -13.49 -11.59
CA TYR A 505 19.71 -14.41 -12.16
C TYR A 505 20.40 -13.84 -13.41
N GLU A 506 19.69 -13.10 -14.26
CA GLU A 506 20.27 -12.54 -15.49
C GLU A 506 21.26 -11.39 -15.21
N TYR A 507 20.86 -10.43 -14.37
CA TYR A 507 21.62 -9.20 -14.13
C TYR A 507 22.45 -9.23 -12.85
N GLY A 508 22.22 -10.23 -11.98
CA GLY A 508 22.74 -10.27 -10.62
C GLY A 508 21.97 -9.31 -9.70
N GLY A 509 21.27 -9.86 -8.71
CA GLY A 509 20.46 -9.10 -7.77
C GLY A 509 21.11 -7.85 -7.17
N ILE A 510 22.41 -7.89 -6.84
CA ILE A 510 23.13 -6.73 -6.26
C ILE A 510 23.18 -5.54 -7.22
N ASN A 511 23.17 -5.77 -8.53
CA ASN A 511 23.24 -4.71 -9.54
C ASN A 511 21.87 -4.04 -9.78
N LEU A 512 20.79 -4.60 -9.21
CA LEU A 512 19.42 -4.15 -9.40
C LEU A 512 19.05 -3.05 -8.39
N ASN A 513 17.89 -3.16 -7.74
CA ASN A 513 17.44 -2.18 -6.77
C ASN A 513 18.09 -2.41 -5.40
N SER A 514 18.88 -1.43 -4.92
CA SER A 514 19.62 -1.52 -3.66
C SER A 514 18.72 -1.61 -2.41
N TRP A 515 17.52 -1.04 -2.45
CA TRP A 515 16.58 -1.20 -1.33
C TRP A 515 16.12 -2.65 -1.20
N PHE A 516 15.69 -3.27 -2.31
CA PHE A 516 15.16 -4.64 -2.25
C PHE A 516 16.25 -5.70 -2.10
N PHE A 517 17.44 -5.52 -2.68
CA PHE A 517 18.50 -6.54 -2.62
C PHE A 517 19.50 -6.35 -1.48
N ASP A 518 19.67 -5.15 -0.92
CA ASP A 518 20.61 -4.90 0.19
C ASP A 518 19.87 -4.44 1.46
N GLY A 519 19.50 -3.16 1.57
CA GLY A 519 19.02 -2.57 2.82
C GLY A 519 17.75 -3.25 3.39
N GLY A 520 16.71 -3.40 2.57
CA GLY A 520 15.45 -4.04 2.96
C GLY A 520 15.54 -5.55 3.11
N THR A 521 16.55 -6.19 2.53
CA THR A 521 16.84 -7.63 2.69
C THR A 521 17.54 -7.90 4.02
N ARG A 522 18.51 -7.06 4.38
CA ARG A 522 19.30 -7.22 5.60
C ARG A 522 18.56 -6.76 6.85
N ALA A 523 17.70 -5.76 6.73
CA ALA A 523 17.04 -5.12 7.88
C ALA A 523 16.35 -6.09 8.86
N PRO A 524 15.57 -7.10 8.44
CA PRO A 524 14.98 -8.06 9.37
C PRO A 524 16.04 -8.86 10.14
N PHE A 525 17.10 -9.30 9.45
CA PHE A 525 18.16 -10.12 10.04
C PHE A 525 19.09 -9.30 10.95
N GLU A 526 19.40 -8.07 10.58
CA GLU A 526 20.14 -7.13 11.44
C GLU A 526 19.35 -6.82 12.72
N PHE A 527 18.03 -6.60 12.60
CA PHE A 527 17.16 -6.37 13.75
C PHE A 527 17.15 -7.56 14.71
N ILE A 528 16.97 -8.78 14.21
CA ILE A 528 16.94 -9.96 15.07
C ILE A 528 18.32 -10.31 15.63
N ALA A 529 19.40 -10.19 14.84
CA ALA A 529 20.76 -10.42 15.30
C ALA A 529 21.10 -9.49 16.47
N GLN A 530 20.73 -8.21 16.34
CA GLN A 530 20.89 -7.25 17.42
C GLN A 530 20.13 -7.66 18.69
N LYS A 531 18.90 -8.17 18.56
CA LYS A 531 18.07 -8.64 19.68
C LYS A 531 18.54 -9.97 20.27
N LEU A 532 19.24 -10.80 19.52
CA LEU A 532 19.85 -12.04 20.02
C LEU A 532 21.17 -11.75 20.75
N ASN A 533 22.00 -10.85 20.21
CA ASN A 533 23.25 -10.44 20.85
C ASN A 533 23.03 -9.55 22.08
N THR A 534 21.98 -8.74 22.07
CA THR A 534 21.58 -7.91 23.22
C THR A 534 20.12 -8.15 23.58
N PRO A 535 19.81 -9.26 24.28
CA PRO A 535 18.42 -9.60 24.61
C PRO A 535 17.77 -8.57 25.51
N THR A 536 16.65 -8.01 25.05
CA THR A 536 15.87 -7.00 25.79
C THR A 536 14.62 -7.60 26.39
N GLY A 537 14.25 -7.15 27.60
CA GLY A 537 12.93 -7.42 28.18
C GLY A 537 11.82 -6.53 27.59
N PRO A 538 10.58 -6.64 28.11
CA PRO A 538 9.47 -5.74 27.78
C PRO A 538 9.82 -4.27 28.00
N SER A 539 9.45 -3.39 27.08
CA SER A 539 9.71 -1.95 27.20
C SER A 539 8.56 -1.24 27.92
N LEU A 540 8.74 -0.94 29.22
CA LEU A 540 7.76 -0.15 29.97
C LEU A 540 7.58 1.25 29.39
N GLU A 541 8.68 1.90 28.99
CA GLU A 541 8.67 3.23 28.36
C GLU A 541 7.82 3.23 27.08
N GLY A 542 8.00 2.21 26.22
CA GLY A 542 7.24 2.05 24.99
C GLY A 542 5.74 1.91 25.26
N TRP A 543 5.34 1.13 26.27
CA TRP A 543 3.92 0.96 26.62
C TRP A 543 3.29 2.18 27.28
N VAL A 544 4.05 2.93 28.08
CA VAL A 544 3.59 4.23 28.59
C VAL A 544 3.31 5.17 27.43
N ASN A 545 4.22 5.28 26.46
CA ASN A 545 4.01 6.10 25.26
C ASN A 545 2.85 5.60 24.39
N THR A 546 2.68 4.28 24.29
CA THR A 546 1.55 3.67 23.60
C THR A 546 0.23 4.04 24.29
N ALA A 547 0.17 3.97 25.61
CA ALA A 547 -0.99 4.37 26.40
C ALA A 547 -1.28 5.88 26.28
N LEU A 548 -0.25 6.73 26.24
CA LEU A 548 -0.40 8.17 26.01
C LEU A 548 -0.99 8.47 24.63
N GLY A 549 -0.47 7.84 23.58
CA GLY A 549 -1.02 7.96 22.22
C GLY A 549 -2.46 7.46 22.12
N ALA A 550 -2.77 6.33 22.75
CA ALA A 550 -4.12 5.78 22.86
C ALA A 550 -5.06 6.72 23.62
N GLY A 551 -4.60 7.29 24.73
CA GLY A 551 -5.34 8.27 25.53
C GLY A 551 -5.66 9.53 24.74
N PHE A 552 -4.65 10.11 24.07
CA PHE A 552 -4.84 11.28 23.22
C PHE A 552 -5.81 11.01 22.07
N MET A 553 -5.69 9.85 21.42
CA MET A 553 -6.61 9.44 20.36
C MET A 553 -8.06 9.29 20.89
N THR A 554 -8.24 8.68 22.05
CA THR A 554 -9.54 8.53 22.70
C THR A 554 -10.16 9.91 22.99
N LEU A 555 -9.35 10.85 23.48
CA LEU A 555 -9.79 12.24 23.72
C LEU A 555 -10.17 12.93 22.42
N LEU A 556 -9.40 12.78 21.34
CA LEU A 556 -9.74 13.34 20.02
C LEU A 556 -11.07 12.78 19.49
N MET A 557 -11.30 11.47 19.62
CA MET A 557 -12.54 10.84 19.19
C MET A 557 -13.72 11.29 20.05
N ALA A 558 -13.55 11.37 21.37
CA ALA A 558 -14.58 11.88 22.29
C ALA A 558 -14.92 13.35 22.02
N ALA A 559 -13.90 14.20 21.77
CA ALA A 559 -14.07 15.59 21.40
C ALA A 559 -14.87 15.70 20.11
N ARG A 560 -14.51 14.95 19.06
CA ARG A 560 -15.26 14.94 17.79
C ARG A 560 -16.70 14.47 17.94
N HIS A 561 -16.98 13.53 18.85
CA HIS A 561 -18.34 13.05 19.10
C HIS A 561 -19.19 14.02 19.94
N ARG A 562 -18.59 14.81 20.84
CA ARG A 562 -19.32 15.67 21.79
C ARG A 562 -19.32 17.15 21.40
N LEU A 563 -18.28 17.63 20.73
CA LEU A 563 -18.08 19.03 20.37
C LEU A 563 -18.31 19.21 18.87
N LEU A 564 -19.47 19.77 18.51
CA LEU A 564 -19.87 19.99 17.11
C LEU A 564 -18.94 20.95 16.34
N TRP A 565 -18.22 21.83 17.05
CA TRP A 565 -17.31 22.81 16.47
C TRP A 565 -15.86 22.31 16.34
N TRP A 566 -15.57 21.08 16.77
CA TRP A 566 -14.20 20.58 16.85
C TRP A 566 -13.59 20.33 15.46
N PRO A 567 -12.49 21.01 15.09
CA PRO A 567 -11.96 20.98 13.73
C PRO A 567 -11.02 19.80 13.45
N LEU A 568 -10.51 19.14 14.51
CA LEU A 568 -9.50 18.08 14.36
C LEU A 568 -10.15 16.70 14.13
N HIS A 569 -9.63 16.01 13.13
CA HIS A 569 -10.03 14.69 12.69
C HIS A 569 -9.06 13.63 13.27
N PRO A 570 -9.55 12.63 14.02
CA PRO A 570 -8.73 11.60 14.66
C PRO A 570 -7.77 10.88 13.70
N VAL A 571 -8.22 10.58 12.48
CA VAL A 571 -7.43 9.89 11.43
C VAL A 571 -6.06 10.54 11.15
N GLY A 572 -5.92 11.87 11.33
CA GLY A 572 -4.66 12.55 11.05
C GLY A 572 -3.54 12.25 12.05
N TYR A 573 -3.89 11.92 13.30
CA TYR A 573 -2.91 11.73 14.39
C TYR A 573 -2.04 10.47 14.26
N PRO A 574 -2.57 9.24 14.03
CA PRO A 574 -1.72 8.05 13.98
C PRO A 574 -0.70 8.09 12.84
N ILE A 575 -1.04 8.68 11.69
CA ILE A 575 -0.13 8.73 10.53
C ILE A 575 0.82 9.93 10.53
N SER A 576 0.60 10.94 11.39
CA SER A 576 1.47 12.11 11.43
C SER A 576 2.88 11.82 11.95
N MET A 577 3.08 10.65 12.55
CA MET A 577 4.34 10.23 13.16
C MET A 577 5.23 9.44 12.20
N VAL A 578 4.72 9.12 11.02
CA VAL A 578 5.43 8.34 10.00
C VAL A 578 6.21 9.30 9.10
N TRP A 579 7.46 8.93 8.77
CA TRP A 579 8.37 9.72 7.93
C TRP A 579 7.76 10.14 6.58
N LEU A 580 6.81 9.36 6.06
CA LEU A 580 6.08 9.64 4.83
C LEU A 580 5.27 10.93 4.94
N MET A 581 4.67 11.19 6.11
CA MET A 581 3.89 12.39 6.34
C MET A 581 4.78 13.64 6.35
N ASP A 582 6.05 13.53 6.78
CA ASP A 582 7.03 14.61 6.68
C ASP A 582 7.31 15.03 5.22
N GLN A 583 7.08 14.13 4.25
CA GLN A 583 7.19 14.42 2.82
C GLN A 583 5.91 15.03 2.24
N LEU A 584 4.74 14.77 2.85
CA LEU A 584 3.43 15.03 2.26
C LEU A 584 2.72 16.27 2.82
N TRP A 585 3.08 16.72 4.03
CA TRP A 585 2.35 17.76 4.75
C TRP A 585 2.17 19.05 3.94
N PHE A 586 3.20 19.48 3.21
CA PHE A 586 3.15 20.72 2.44
C PHE A 586 2.16 20.65 1.28
N SER A 587 2.15 19.52 0.57
CA SER A 587 1.20 19.29 -0.53
C SER A 587 -0.24 19.19 -0.04
N ILE A 588 -0.46 18.54 1.12
CA ILE A 588 -1.77 18.47 1.77
C ILE A 588 -2.22 19.85 2.25
N PHE A 589 -1.31 20.64 2.83
CA PHE A 589 -1.56 22.03 3.22
C PHE A 589 -2.00 22.90 2.03
N LEU A 590 -1.30 22.81 0.89
CA LEU A 590 -1.68 23.55 -0.32
C LEU A 590 -3.08 23.16 -0.82
N ALA A 591 -3.39 21.86 -0.85
CA ALA A 591 -4.71 21.39 -1.25
C ALA A 591 -5.82 21.87 -0.30
N TRP A 592 -5.56 21.82 1.01
CA TRP A 592 -6.46 22.36 2.03
C TRP A 592 -6.69 23.86 1.82
N LEU A 593 -5.63 24.64 1.62
CA LEU A 593 -5.70 26.08 1.41
C LEU A 593 -6.50 26.42 0.14
N PHE A 594 -6.19 25.77 -0.98
CA PHE A 594 -6.91 25.97 -2.24
C PHE A 594 -8.38 25.60 -2.10
N LYS A 595 -8.68 24.45 -1.48
CA LYS A 595 -10.06 24.02 -1.25
C LYS A 595 -10.82 24.99 -0.36
N LEU A 596 -10.21 25.46 0.72
CA LEU A 596 -10.81 26.41 1.65
C LEU A 596 -11.19 27.71 0.92
N VAL A 597 -10.26 28.27 0.15
CA VAL A 597 -10.48 29.49 -0.64
C VAL A 597 -11.57 29.27 -1.69
N ILE A 598 -11.49 28.20 -2.49
CA ILE A 598 -12.46 27.91 -3.55
C ILE A 598 -13.87 27.71 -2.99
N ILE A 599 -14.02 27.01 -1.87
CA ILE A 599 -15.32 26.80 -1.24
C ILE A 599 -15.83 28.10 -0.61
N LYS A 600 -14.96 28.87 0.07
CA LYS A 600 -15.35 30.12 0.74
C LYS A 600 -15.85 31.18 -0.23
N TYR A 601 -15.20 31.34 -1.39
CA TYR A 601 -15.55 32.38 -2.36
C TYR A 601 -16.41 31.87 -3.54
N GLY A 602 -16.25 30.61 -3.95
CA GLY A 602 -16.96 30.02 -5.10
C GLY A 602 -18.10 29.07 -4.74
N GLY A 603 -18.23 28.69 -3.46
CA GLY A 603 -19.22 27.73 -2.98
C GLY A 603 -19.11 26.35 -3.65
N PRO A 604 -20.18 25.53 -3.58
CA PRO A 604 -20.21 24.21 -4.19
C PRO A 604 -20.00 24.21 -5.71
N ARG A 605 -20.45 25.27 -6.40
CA ARG A 605 -20.24 25.44 -7.86
C ARG A 605 -18.77 25.67 -8.20
N GLY A 606 -18.07 26.49 -7.41
CA GLY A 606 -16.63 26.70 -7.53
C GLY A 606 -15.86 25.40 -7.36
N TYR A 607 -16.18 24.63 -6.31
CA TYR A 607 -15.59 23.31 -6.10
C TYR A 607 -15.80 22.36 -7.28
N ALA A 608 -17.04 22.26 -7.79
CA ALA A 608 -17.36 21.39 -8.91
C ALA A 608 -16.62 21.76 -10.21
N ARG A 609 -16.41 23.07 -10.45
CA ARG A 609 -15.64 23.58 -11.60
C ARG A 609 -14.13 23.37 -11.46
N ALA A 610 -13.60 23.46 -10.24
CA ALA A 610 -12.18 23.27 -9.97
C ALA A 610 -11.77 21.79 -9.91
N ARG A 611 -12.68 20.89 -9.51
CA ARG A 611 -12.41 19.45 -9.36
C ARG A 611 -11.70 18.80 -10.56
N PRO A 612 -12.09 19.03 -11.83
CA PRO A 612 -11.39 18.47 -12.99
C PRO A 612 -9.91 18.85 -13.07
N PHE A 613 -9.54 20.08 -12.67
CA PHE A 613 -8.14 20.52 -12.64
C PHE A 613 -7.29 19.68 -11.69
N PHE A 614 -7.76 19.44 -10.47
CA PHE A 614 -7.05 18.62 -9.48
C PHE A 614 -6.98 17.14 -9.86
N LEU A 615 -8.01 16.61 -10.54
CA LEU A 615 -7.94 15.28 -11.14
C LEU A 615 -6.93 15.23 -12.30
N GLY A 616 -6.82 16.33 -13.05
CA GLY A 616 -5.79 16.53 -14.08
C GLY A 616 -4.38 16.51 -13.52
N LEU A 617 -4.11 17.07 -12.34
CA LEU A 617 -2.80 17.00 -11.68
C LEU A 617 -2.38 15.55 -11.40
N ILE A 618 -3.31 14.72 -10.93
CA ILE A 618 -3.05 13.29 -10.64
C ILE A 618 -2.76 12.54 -11.94
N ALA A 619 -3.66 12.65 -12.92
CA ALA A 619 -3.53 11.97 -14.19
C ALA A 619 -2.27 12.42 -14.95
N GLY A 620 -1.98 13.73 -14.95
CA GLY A 620 -0.82 14.32 -15.59
C GLY A 620 0.49 13.79 -15.02
N GLN A 621 0.64 13.73 -13.70
CA GLN A 621 1.85 13.18 -13.08
C GLN A 621 2.04 11.70 -13.42
N TYR A 622 1.00 10.88 -13.24
CA TYR A 622 1.12 9.43 -13.45
C TYR A 622 1.32 9.05 -14.91
N VAL A 623 0.61 9.72 -15.83
CA VAL A 623 0.82 9.50 -17.27
C VAL A 623 2.21 9.96 -17.69
N THR A 624 2.68 11.12 -17.22
CA THR A 624 4.01 11.63 -17.58
C THR A 624 5.12 10.73 -17.07
N ALA A 625 5.05 10.31 -15.80
CA ALA A 625 6.04 9.42 -15.22
C ALA A 625 6.07 8.06 -15.93
N ALA A 626 4.91 7.51 -16.30
CA ALA A 626 4.85 6.26 -17.05
C ALA A 626 5.35 6.40 -18.50
N LEU A 627 5.08 7.53 -19.17
CA LEU A 627 5.61 7.80 -20.51
C LEU A 627 7.13 7.87 -20.49
N TRP A 628 7.72 8.58 -19.51
CA TRP A 628 9.17 8.64 -19.36
C TRP A 628 9.77 7.29 -19.04
N LEU A 629 9.14 6.49 -18.18
CA LEU A 629 9.58 5.12 -17.92
C LEU A 629 9.61 4.25 -19.19
N VAL A 630 8.62 4.40 -20.08
CA VAL A 630 8.62 3.70 -21.38
C VAL A 630 9.74 4.23 -22.28
N ILE A 631 9.96 5.54 -22.33
CA ILE A 631 11.06 6.15 -23.09
C ILE A 631 12.40 5.62 -22.59
N ASP A 632 12.63 5.63 -21.28
CA ASP A 632 13.84 5.12 -20.63
C ASP A 632 14.09 3.64 -20.98
N GLY A 633 13.02 2.84 -21.02
CA GLY A 633 13.10 1.46 -21.48
C GLY A 633 13.55 1.29 -22.93
N PHE A 634 13.16 2.19 -23.84
CA PHE A 634 13.57 2.15 -25.26
C PHE A 634 14.96 2.74 -25.51
N THR A 635 15.36 3.75 -24.74
CA THR A 635 16.67 4.41 -24.89
C THR A 635 17.78 3.67 -24.14
N GLY A 636 17.43 2.80 -23.18
CA GLY A 636 18.36 2.15 -22.28
C GLY A 636 18.84 3.05 -21.14
N MET A 637 18.16 4.19 -20.91
CA MET A 637 18.47 5.08 -19.79
C MET A 637 18.07 4.42 -18.47
N THR A 638 18.95 4.50 -17.47
CA THR A 638 18.67 4.02 -16.11
C THR A 638 18.69 5.18 -15.12
N ASP A 639 18.08 4.99 -13.94
CA ASP A 639 18.13 5.92 -12.81
C ASP A 639 17.45 7.28 -13.05
N ASN A 640 16.62 7.37 -14.09
CA ASN A 640 15.80 8.54 -14.39
C ASN A 640 14.53 8.57 -13.51
N LEU A 641 14.72 8.87 -12.21
CA LEU A 641 13.64 8.90 -11.22
C LEU A 641 12.90 10.24 -11.24
N VAL A 642 11.81 10.31 -12.01
CA VAL A 642 11.02 11.53 -12.20
C VAL A 642 9.79 11.62 -11.28
N PHE A 643 9.39 10.49 -10.67
CA PHE A 643 8.28 10.40 -9.72
C PHE A 643 8.56 9.34 -8.64
N TRP A 644 8.20 9.68 -7.40
CA TRP A 644 8.38 8.80 -6.24
C TRP A 644 7.14 8.74 -5.34
N ILE A 645 6.55 9.89 -4.94
CA ILE A 645 5.38 9.98 -4.04
C ILE A 645 4.45 11.15 -4.39
#